data_AF-A0A231GW32-F1
#
_entry.id   AF-A0A231GW32-F1
#
_cell.length_a   1.000
_cell.length_b   1.000
_cell.length_c   1.000
_cell.angle_alpha   90.00
_cell.angle_beta   90.00
_cell.angle_gamma   90.00
#
_symmetry.space_group_name_H-M   'P 1'
#
loop_
_entity.id
_entity.type
_entity.pdbx_description
1 polymer ?
#
loop_
_entity_poly.entity_id
_entity_poly.type
_entity_poly.pdbx_seq_one_letter_code
_entity_poly.pdbx_strand_id
1 'polypeptide(L)'
;MADRERYIRKYLKALRAVYVPDERPRILPTLLRRRKSRRLPPPIVRLIAPETTEFDRTTGLLPRTGEWLAEPGGRRAVPRAVIDVAAAAPDMFTPGFAPASDQEMEGHCLPILHELYTCFASDDTAMGPIPFPRYRTADWLTRQRLQGSATDASDELRERLPQLLRGTPSADRSATALGAVGGTVARVLTVLLSVWPVVRLWLFVSSHIPGLSRVSYWFMHQRYLSPGLSHSFVGFGVRLTEPMRARENKDQIAKLLLNAFLEDLRAAYRRAPWRPSGWRRTAYPVALLDGVTADDGADRMIRFLNEIRNETGLFDPLVIVARIEHSTESPDARFDDLGVTVDGETYDPLLSWREDIDESRRHRNTDSWYLTLPLPEALSTSLSRFDRSDLAYPPAPPWAARRSMVAAVALLPVVALVAAAVAVVQPRLVAGCTASPWRSGVDVTVRGTECVGVSSSAAQTFSDDLELGEMQREVFHQNDVAARLRHDNPRRPLVTLVYFAGMTYVDRNGRYPHAQAEELAGLAVRQRWANKQSGASEPLLRVVIANGGTTMRYATWVVDHQIGRLVRSDPTVAGVIGLDRSTAETRRAIARLGELGVPTMATTLSADGLEEVSPLYFQPVLPNSMQATLVAEYVLGARNRDGSPRYGKVNVYVSDDPADIYVRTLENDLRHELGDRFGEIEPWSDQGQIPSRRMPCAPADHAQPSDLLFFGGRNPDFGPFVSAVAQHCGADMPPILANDTATRAVSDKLVQNSAPTGFPVHYVAKGVPALLAGRNCVRDGEPVRPASPNMHTLCSELRDLRRALPHFQVSWPGDRTGIGFDVAELFLGAVKRNRARPEYSGAVVNRAAVALELRRGELDADTVTGNLRFDGPRGLVSGASIAILMTSDLNDAETPPTCLLQLPLPPDGGNGCPPGTGSETETWVRPG
;
A
#
# COMPACT_ATOMS: atom_id res chain seq x y z
N MET A 1 8.23 -33.59 -69.64
CA MET A 1 8.07 -33.74 -68.17
C MET A 1 9.35 -33.45 -67.39
N ALA A 2 10.51 -33.99 -67.80
CA ALA A 2 11.80 -33.76 -67.10
C ALA A 2 12.23 -32.28 -67.01
N ASP A 3 12.02 -31.48 -68.07
CA ASP A 3 12.36 -30.04 -68.03
C ASP A 3 11.45 -29.24 -67.09
N ARG A 4 10.16 -29.60 -66.98
CA ARG A 4 9.21 -28.94 -66.08
C ARG A 4 9.62 -29.09 -64.62
N GLU A 5 9.94 -30.30 -64.18
CA GLU A 5 10.37 -30.55 -62.79
C GLU A 5 11.71 -29.84 -62.48
N ARG A 6 12.63 -29.82 -63.46
CA ARG A 6 13.88 -29.07 -63.38
C ARG A 6 13.62 -27.57 -63.16
N TYR A 7 12.72 -26.97 -63.93
CA TYR A 7 12.36 -25.55 -63.80
C TYR A 7 11.69 -25.22 -62.46
N ILE A 8 10.76 -26.06 -61.98
CA ILE A 8 10.14 -25.91 -60.66
C ILE A 8 11.22 -25.93 -59.57
N ARG A 9 12.17 -26.88 -59.64
CA ARG A 9 13.24 -26.98 -58.64
C ARG A 9 14.17 -25.77 -58.65
N LYS A 10 14.51 -25.22 -59.82
CA LYS A 10 15.30 -23.99 -59.96
C LYS A 10 14.57 -22.79 -59.36
N TYR A 11 13.29 -22.62 -59.70
CA TYR A 11 12.43 -21.56 -59.16
C TYR A 11 12.34 -21.62 -57.62
N LEU A 12 12.05 -22.80 -57.04
CA LEU A 12 11.90 -22.94 -55.58
C LEU A 12 13.23 -22.68 -54.83
N LYS A 13 14.38 -23.04 -55.42
CA LYS A 13 15.70 -22.72 -54.87
C LYS A 13 15.97 -21.22 -54.89
N ALA A 14 15.72 -20.55 -56.02
CA ALA A 14 15.89 -19.10 -56.16
C ALA A 14 14.95 -18.36 -55.18
N LEU A 15 13.68 -18.77 -55.10
CA LEU A 15 12.70 -18.22 -54.18
C LEU A 15 13.18 -18.35 -52.72
N ARG A 16 13.67 -19.53 -52.31
CA ARG A 16 14.25 -19.73 -50.97
C ARG A 16 15.44 -18.82 -50.69
N ALA A 17 16.33 -18.62 -51.66
CA ALA A 17 17.48 -17.74 -51.51
C ALA A 17 17.06 -16.27 -51.29
N VAL A 18 15.85 -15.90 -51.70
CA VAL A 18 15.32 -14.54 -51.55
C VAL A 18 14.53 -14.36 -50.25
N TYR A 19 13.67 -15.31 -49.86
CA TYR A 19 12.84 -15.15 -48.65
C TYR A 19 13.53 -15.60 -47.36
N VAL A 20 14.56 -16.45 -47.41
CA VAL A 20 15.33 -16.82 -46.22
C VAL A 20 16.46 -15.80 -46.03
N PRO A 21 16.54 -15.11 -44.88
CA PRO A 21 17.63 -14.17 -44.63
C PRO A 21 18.99 -14.89 -44.64
N ASP A 22 19.99 -14.27 -45.27
CA ASP A 22 21.35 -14.85 -45.43
C ASP A 22 22.02 -15.26 -44.10
N GLU A 23 21.60 -14.67 -42.98
CA GLU A 23 22.15 -14.95 -41.65
C GLU A 23 21.15 -15.61 -40.70
N ARG A 24 21.50 -16.82 -40.24
CA ARG A 24 20.82 -17.48 -39.11
C ARG A 24 20.78 -16.54 -37.90
N PRO A 25 19.60 -16.33 -37.27
CA PRO A 25 19.47 -15.43 -36.14
C PRO A 25 20.30 -15.92 -34.93
N ARG A 26 21.39 -15.23 -34.59
CA ARG A 26 22.21 -15.47 -33.40
C ARG A 26 22.23 -14.23 -32.50
N ILE A 27 21.86 -14.39 -31.22
CA ILE A 27 21.69 -13.28 -30.27
C ILE A 27 23.05 -12.69 -29.84
N LEU A 28 24.00 -13.55 -29.43
CA LEU A 28 25.32 -13.13 -28.93
C LEU A 28 26.14 -12.24 -29.90
N PRO A 29 26.31 -12.61 -31.19
CA PRO A 29 27.10 -11.80 -32.12
C PRO A 29 26.55 -10.40 -32.36
N THR A 30 25.24 -10.23 -32.21
CA THR A 30 24.54 -8.95 -32.45
C THR A 30 24.67 -7.99 -31.26
N LEU A 31 24.92 -8.53 -30.06
CA LEU A 31 25.27 -7.74 -28.87
C LEU A 31 26.75 -7.32 -28.89
N LEU A 32 27.62 -8.16 -29.48
CA LEU A 32 29.08 -8.00 -29.39
C LEU A 32 29.73 -7.34 -30.61
N ARG A 33 29.07 -7.30 -31.79
CA ARG A 33 29.61 -6.68 -33.01
C ARG A 33 28.69 -5.56 -33.53
N ARG A 34 29.22 -4.34 -33.70
CA ARG A 34 28.64 -3.34 -34.61
C ARG A 34 28.80 -3.85 -36.04
N ARG A 35 27.69 -4.21 -36.69
CA ARG A 35 27.71 -4.75 -38.06
C ARG A 35 28.30 -3.76 -39.05
N LYS A 36 29.18 -4.25 -39.94
CA LYS A 36 29.81 -3.52 -41.04
C LYS A 36 29.06 -3.63 -42.39
N SER A 37 28.11 -4.55 -42.58
CA SER A 37 27.34 -4.67 -43.83
C SER A 37 25.89 -4.19 -43.68
N ARG A 38 25.47 -3.29 -44.58
CA ARG A 38 24.10 -2.79 -44.70
C ARG A 38 23.28 -3.87 -45.39
N ARG A 39 22.17 -4.31 -44.78
CA ARG A 39 21.27 -5.31 -45.39
C ARG A 39 20.53 -4.69 -46.58
N LEU A 40 20.50 -5.38 -47.72
CA LEU A 40 19.77 -4.96 -48.91
C LEU A 40 18.35 -5.56 -48.89
N PRO A 41 17.31 -4.81 -49.31
CA PRO A 41 16.01 -5.38 -49.65
C PRO A 41 16.11 -6.53 -50.68
N PRO A 42 15.22 -7.53 -50.64
CA PRO A 42 15.16 -8.57 -51.67
C PRO A 42 14.69 -8.01 -53.02
N PRO A 43 15.03 -8.64 -54.17
CA PRO A 43 14.57 -8.19 -55.48
C PRO A 43 13.05 -8.32 -55.65
N ILE A 44 12.51 -7.56 -56.60
CA ILE A 44 11.17 -7.72 -57.13
C ILE A 44 11.30 -8.63 -58.36
N VAL A 45 10.83 -9.87 -58.26
CA VAL A 45 10.94 -10.86 -59.34
C VAL A 45 9.77 -10.66 -60.30
N ARG A 46 10.06 -10.27 -61.54
CA ARG A 46 9.07 -10.08 -62.61
C ARG A 46 9.18 -11.23 -63.60
N LEU A 47 8.13 -12.05 -63.68
CA LEU A 47 8.05 -13.19 -64.58
C LEU A 47 7.23 -12.78 -65.80
N ILE A 48 7.89 -12.59 -66.94
CA ILE A 48 7.24 -12.14 -68.18
C ILE A 48 6.54 -13.35 -68.83
N ALA A 49 5.21 -13.33 -68.87
CA ALA A 49 4.41 -14.39 -69.45
C ALA A 49 4.40 -14.32 -71.01
N PRO A 50 4.39 -15.46 -71.71
CA PRO A 50 4.28 -15.49 -73.17
C PRO A 50 2.87 -15.04 -73.65
N GLU A 51 2.81 -14.34 -74.80
CA GLU A 51 1.60 -13.67 -75.34
C GLU A 51 0.40 -14.60 -75.64
N THR A 52 0.58 -15.92 -75.72
CA THR A 52 -0.37 -16.84 -76.36
C THR A 52 -1.09 -17.83 -75.43
N THR A 53 -1.01 -17.68 -74.10
CA THR A 53 -1.49 -18.73 -73.18
C THR A 53 -2.71 -18.34 -72.34
N GLU A 54 -3.83 -19.05 -72.54
CA GLU A 54 -4.98 -19.06 -71.62
C GLU A 54 -4.56 -19.77 -70.32
N PHE A 55 -4.50 -19.03 -69.21
CA PHE A 55 -3.87 -19.48 -67.96
C PHE A 55 -4.89 -19.73 -66.85
N ASP A 56 -4.81 -20.90 -66.20
CA ASP A 56 -5.66 -21.22 -65.04
C ASP A 56 -5.12 -20.51 -63.77
N ARG A 57 -5.82 -19.45 -63.37
CA ARG A 57 -5.51 -18.60 -62.21
C ARG A 57 -5.64 -19.33 -60.86
N THR A 58 -6.23 -20.52 -60.83
CA THR A 58 -6.40 -21.29 -59.57
C THR A 58 -5.31 -22.33 -59.37
N THR A 59 -4.73 -22.86 -60.46
CA THR A 59 -3.72 -23.93 -60.41
C THR A 59 -2.37 -23.55 -61.04
N GLY A 60 -2.16 -22.28 -61.34
CA GLY A 60 -0.91 -21.73 -61.88
C GLY A 60 0.28 -21.70 -60.89
N LEU A 61 1.43 -21.22 -61.37
CA LEU A 61 2.69 -21.15 -60.63
C LEU A 61 2.58 -20.42 -59.28
N LEU A 62 1.95 -19.25 -59.24
CA LEU A 62 1.88 -18.43 -58.02
C LEU A 62 0.94 -19.01 -56.95
N PRO A 63 -0.29 -19.46 -57.27
CA PRO A 63 -1.12 -20.22 -56.31
C PRO A 63 -0.41 -21.44 -55.72
N ARG A 64 0.26 -22.26 -56.57
CA ARG A 64 1.03 -23.43 -56.10
C ARG A 64 2.24 -23.04 -55.23
N THR A 65 2.87 -21.91 -55.53
CA THR A 65 3.92 -21.34 -54.67
C THR A 65 3.36 -20.98 -53.29
N GLY A 66 2.16 -20.39 -53.25
CA GLY A 66 1.46 -20.06 -52.00
C GLY A 66 1.13 -21.30 -51.16
N GLU A 67 0.68 -22.38 -51.79
CA GLU A 67 0.46 -23.68 -51.12
C GLU A 67 1.77 -24.25 -50.55
N TRP A 68 2.85 -24.21 -51.32
CA TRP A 68 4.17 -24.72 -50.90
C TRP A 68 4.76 -23.93 -49.74
N LEU A 69 4.64 -22.61 -49.73
CA LEU A 69 5.04 -21.76 -48.61
C LEU A 69 4.19 -22.01 -47.34
N ALA A 70 2.96 -22.51 -47.50
CA ALA A 70 2.06 -22.90 -46.41
C ALA A 70 2.41 -24.25 -45.78
N GLU A 71 3.02 -25.13 -46.57
CA GLU A 71 3.16 -26.57 -46.31
C GLU A 71 3.72 -26.93 -44.92
N PRO A 72 4.69 -26.18 -44.33
CA PRO A 72 5.18 -26.43 -42.97
C PRO A 72 4.13 -26.26 -41.86
N GLY A 73 2.97 -25.67 -42.16
CA GLY A 73 1.86 -25.39 -41.25
C GLY A 73 2.19 -24.39 -40.13
N GLY A 74 1.29 -24.28 -39.15
CA GLY A 74 1.38 -23.30 -38.04
C GLY A 74 2.64 -23.39 -37.17
N ARG A 75 3.50 -24.40 -37.35
CA ARG A 75 4.79 -24.49 -36.64
C ARG A 75 5.89 -23.64 -37.27
N ARG A 76 5.96 -23.49 -38.60
CA ARG A 76 7.08 -22.83 -39.31
C ARG A 76 6.74 -22.32 -40.74
N ALA A 77 5.49 -22.16 -41.13
CA ALA A 77 5.15 -21.65 -42.48
C ALA A 77 5.71 -20.24 -42.74
N VAL A 78 5.89 -19.90 -44.01
CA VAL A 78 6.36 -18.58 -44.46
C VAL A 78 5.16 -17.63 -44.55
N PRO A 79 5.25 -16.39 -44.02
CA PRO A 79 4.20 -15.40 -44.21
C PRO A 79 4.04 -15.11 -45.71
N ARG A 80 2.83 -15.25 -46.24
CA ARG A 80 2.58 -15.20 -47.68
C ARG A 80 1.24 -14.58 -48.00
N ALA A 81 1.15 -13.94 -49.16
CA ALA A 81 -0.09 -13.43 -49.72
C ALA A 81 -0.14 -13.79 -51.21
N VAL A 82 -1.24 -14.39 -51.66
CA VAL A 82 -1.50 -14.70 -53.07
C VAL A 82 -2.65 -13.81 -53.52
N ILE A 83 -2.42 -12.94 -54.48
CA ILE A 83 -3.39 -11.95 -54.95
C ILE A 83 -3.59 -12.14 -56.45
N ASP A 84 -4.83 -12.39 -56.87
CA ASP A 84 -5.27 -12.24 -58.26
C ASP A 84 -5.58 -10.76 -58.49
N VAL A 85 -4.75 -10.09 -59.28
CA VAL A 85 -4.82 -8.63 -59.48
C VAL A 85 -6.10 -8.23 -60.20
N ALA A 86 -6.61 -9.07 -61.11
CA ALA A 86 -7.84 -8.80 -61.85
C ALA A 86 -9.10 -8.87 -60.98
N ALA A 87 -9.04 -9.54 -59.82
CA ALA A 87 -10.14 -9.65 -58.87
C ALA A 87 -10.15 -8.52 -57.82
N ALA A 88 -9.12 -7.67 -57.78
CA ALA A 88 -9.02 -6.58 -56.82
C ALA A 88 -10.03 -5.45 -57.14
N ALA A 89 -10.60 -4.85 -56.10
CA ALA A 89 -11.46 -3.67 -56.24
C ALA A 89 -10.69 -2.49 -56.90
N PRO A 90 -11.36 -1.57 -57.62
CA PRO A 90 -10.69 -0.42 -58.21
C PRO A 90 -10.13 0.52 -57.12
N ASP A 91 -8.94 1.08 -57.37
CA ASP A 91 -8.34 2.08 -56.49
C ASP A 91 -9.26 3.29 -56.32
N MET A 92 -9.31 3.90 -55.13
CA MET A 92 -10.00 5.20 -54.91
C MET A 92 -9.46 6.34 -55.79
N PHE A 93 -8.27 6.18 -56.36
CA PHE A 93 -7.66 7.15 -57.27
C PHE A 93 -8.18 7.04 -58.71
N THR A 94 -8.83 5.92 -59.04
CA THR A 94 -9.34 5.61 -60.39
C THR A 94 -10.36 6.66 -60.82
N PRO A 95 -10.24 7.22 -62.04
CA PRO A 95 -11.26 8.10 -62.60
C PRO A 95 -12.63 7.40 -62.59
N GLY A 96 -13.63 8.01 -61.95
CA GLY A 96 -14.98 7.43 -61.84
C GLY A 96 -15.30 6.72 -60.52
N PHE A 97 -14.37 6.66 -59.56
CA PHE A 97 -14.70 6.22 -58.20
C PHE A 97 -15.72 7.21 -57.57
N ALA A 98 -16.99 6.78 -57.49
CA ALA A 98 -18.07 7.55 -56.87
C ALA A 98 -18.26 7.07 -55.42
N PRO A 99 -17.95 7.90 -54.42
CA PRO A 99 -18.10 7.50 -53.02
C PRO A 99 -19.59 7.49 -52.60
N ALA A 100 -20.00 6.50 -51.81
CA ALA A 100 -21.36 6.36 -51.32
C ALA A 100 -21.61 7.20 -50.03
N SER A 101 -22.54 8.15 -50.07
CA SER A 101 -23.08 8.95 -48.92
C SER A 101 -22.07 9.77 -48.09
N ASP A 102 -22.53 10.61 -47.17
CA ASP A 102 -21.70 11.45 -46.27
C ASP A 102 -20.98 10.66 -45.15
N GLN A 103 -20.96 9.32 -45.22
CA GLN A 103 -20.33 8.45 -44.23
C GLN A 103 -18.86 8.16 -44.55
N GLU A 104 -18.14 7.54 -43.59
CA GLU A 104 -16.76 7.06 -43.81
C GLU A 104 -16.67 6.18 -45.07
N MET A 105 -15.57 6.31 -45.82
CA MET A 105 -15.40 5.57 -47.06
C MET A 105 -15.21 4.07 -46.77
N GLU A 106 -15.98 3.21 -47.44
CA GLU A 106 -15.90 1.75 -47.26
C GLU A 106 -14.70 1.09 -47.97
N GLY A 107 -14.16 1.70 -49.04
CA GLY A 107 -13.04 1.13 -49.83
C GLY A 107 -11.62 1.49 -49.32
N HIS A 108 -10.59 1.10 -50.08
CA HIS A 108 -9.18 1.39 -49.78
C HIS A 108 -8.49 2.19 -50.90
N CYS A 109 -7.51 3.03 -50.53
CA CYS A 109 -6.72 3.79 -51.51
C CYS A 109 -5.85 2.91 -52.41
N LEU A 110 -5.35 1.79 -51.85
CA LEU A 110 -4.53 0.79 -52.55
C LEU A 110 -5.03 -0.61 -52.12
N PRO A 111 -6.07 -1.16 -52.76
CA PRO A 111 -6.71 -2.42 -52.39
C PRO A 111 -5.74 -3.61 -52.38
N ILE A 112 -4.81 -3.68 -53.35
CA ILE A 112 -3.77 -4.72 -53.37
C ILE A 112 -2.87 -4.63 -52.12
N LEU A 113 -2.46 -3.42 -51.74
CA LEU A 113 -1.67 -3.22 -50.52
C LEU A 113 -2.48 -3.55 -49.26
N HIS A 114 -3.79 -3.32 -49.28
CA HIS A 114 -4.69 -3.71 -48.19
C HIS A 114 -4.80 -5.22 -48.05
N GLU A 115 -4.97 -5.95 -49.15
CA GLU A 115 -4.95 -7.42 -49.18
C GLU A 115 -3.62 -8.00 -48.67
N LEU A 116 -2.49 -7.38 -49.02
CA LEU A 116 -1.19 -7.74 -48.44
C LEU A 116 -1.18 -7.52 -46.93
N TYR A 117 -1.70 -6.39 -46.45
CA TYR A 117 -1.82 -6.09 -45.04
C TYR A 117 -2.71 -7.10 -44.30
N THR A 118 -3.90 -7.41 -44.80
CA THR A 118 -4.84 -8.36 -44.16
C THR A 118 -4.19 -9.75 -44.05
N CYS A 119 -3.55 -10.24 -45.11
CA CYS A 119 -2.82 -11.51 -45.11
C CYS A 119 -1.70 -11.53 -44.06
N PHE A 120 -0.84 -10.50 -44.04
CA PHE A 120 0.31 -10.48 -43.13
C PHE A 120 -0.05 -10.14 -41.67
N ALA A 121 -1.13 -9.40 -41.44
CA ALA A 121 -1.60 -9.03 -40.11
C ALA A 121 -2.37 -10.17 -39.41
N SER A 122 -3.01 -11.05 -40.19
CA SER A 122 -3.73 -12.23 -39.69
C SER A 122 -2.87 -13.50 -39.61
N ASP A 123 -1.61 -13.43 -40.04
CA ASP A 123 -0.68 -14.56 -40.16
C ASP A 123 -0.66 -15.50 -38.94
N ASP A 124 -1.00 -16.77 -39.17
CA ASP A 124 -1.16 -17.84 -38.19
C ASP A 124 0.15 -18.63 -37.94
N THR A 125 1.25 -18.19 -38.55
CA THR A 125 2.55 -18.83 -38.39
C THR A 125 3.08 -18.76 -36.95
N ALA A 126 4.02 -19.64 -36.59
CA ALA A 126 4.73 -19.56 -35.31
C ALA A 126 5.55 -18.26 -35.14
N MET A 127 5.82 -17.52 -36.23
CA MET A 127 6.45 -16.21 -36.19
C MET A 127 5.51 -15.15 -35.61
N GLY A 128 4.20 -15.39 -35.68
CA GLY A 128 3.12 -14.55 -35.18
C GLY A 128 2.78 -13.38 -36.11
N PRO A 129 1.59 -12.77 -35.91
CA PRO A 129 1.06 -11.74 -36.79
C PRO A 129 2.01 -10.55 -36.89
N ILE A 130 2.07 -9.93 -38.07
CA ILE A 130 2.90 -8.74 -38.29
C ILE A 130 2.08 -7.49 -37.89
N PRO A 131 2.58 -6.66 -36.96
CA PRO A 131 1.88 -5.44 -36.58
C PRO A 131 2.10 -4.33 -37.61
N PHE A 132 1.02 -3.72 -38.09
CA PHE A 132 1.03 -2.61 -39.05
C PHE A 132 0.42 -1.31 -38.50
N PRO A 133 0.94 -0.74 -37.40
CA PRO A 133 0.35 0.43 -36.77
C PRO A 133 0.38 1.69 -37.64
N ARG A 134 1.41 1.90 -38.48
CA ARG A 134 1.54 3.09 -39.34
C ARG A 134 0.69 2.97 -40.58
N TYR A 135 0.74 1.83 -41.27
CA TYR A 135 -0.11 1.58 -42.43
C TYR A 135 -1.59 1.65 -42.05
N ARG A 136 -2.00 0.98 -40.96
CA ARG A 136 -3.39 1.05 -40.46
C ARG A 136 -3.82 2.49 -40.15
N THR A 137 -2.93 3.29 -39.58
CA THR A 137 -3.23 4.70 -39.27
C THR A 137 -3.39 5.51 -40.56
N ALA A 138 -2.47 5.33 -41.54
CA ALA A 138 -2.53 6.02 -42.82
C ALA A 138 -3.79 5.63 -43.62
N ASP A 139 -4.08 4.33 -43.73
CA ASP A 139 -5.29 3.82 -44.39
C ASP A 139 -6.56 4.36 -43.73
N TRP A 140 -6.65 4.27 -42.39
CA TRP A 140 -7.80 4.79 -41.65
C TRP A 140 -8.01 6.29 -41.91
N LEU A 141 -6.95 7.10 -41.86
CA LEU A 141 -7.01 8.54 -42.17
C LEU A 141 -7.55 8.77 -43.59
N THR A 142 -7.08 8.02 -44.58
CA THR A 142 -7.54 8.18 -45.97
C THR A 142 -9.01 7.82 -46.21
N ARG A 143 -9.66 7.13 -45.26
CA ARG A 143 -11.08 6.77 -45.33
C ARG A 143 -12.00 7.75 -44.59
N GLN A 144 -11.42 8.70 -43.85
CA GLN A 144 -12.19 9.68 -43.11
C GLN A 144 -12.71 10.79 -44.04
N ARG A 145 -13.96 11.19 -43.78
CA ARG A 145 -14.58 12.40 -44.33
C ARG A 145 -14.82 13.37 -43.18
N LEU A 146 -14.24 14.56 -43.30
CA LEU A 146 -14.36 15.61 -42.30
C LEU A 146 -15.14 16.79 -42.91
N GLN A 147 -15.90 17.49 -42.08
CA GLN A 147 -16.69 18.65 -42.49
C GLN A 147 -16.10 19.97 -41.94
N GLY A 148 -16.40 21.08 -42.61
CA GLY A 148 -16.09 22.42 -42.10
C GLY A 148 -14.69 22.95 -42.46
N SER A 149 -14.24 23.95 -41.69
CA SER A 149 -12.94 24.60 -41.88
C SER A 149 -11.79 23.70 -41.37
N ALA A 150 -10.53 24.04 -41.68
CA ALA A 150 -9.37 23.23 -41.26
C ALA A 150 -9.25 23.06 -39.73
N THR A 151 -9.76 24.02 -38.95
CA THR A 151 -9.84 23.94 -37.49
C THR A 151 -10.94 22.97 -37.06
N ASP A 152 -12.13 23.06 -37.67
CA ASP A 152 -13.27 22.17 -37.35
C ASP A 152 -12.93 20.71 -37.68
N ALA A 153 -12.31 20.48 -38.85
CA ALA A 153 -11.80 19.17 -39.25
C ALA A 153 -10.74 18.63 -38.29
N SER A 154 -9.88 19.49 -37.74
CA SER A 154 -8.88 19.07 -36.75
C SER A 154 -9.51 18.60 -35.45
N ASP A 155 -10.60 19.24 -35.01
CA ASP A 155 -11.32 18.86 -33.79
C ASP A 155 -12.17 17.60 -34.00
N GLU A 156 -12.85 17.49 -35.12
CA GLU A 156 -13.58 16.29 -35.53
C GLU A 156 -12.64 15.07 -35.61
N LEU A 157 -11.45 15.23 -36.19
CA LEU A 157 -10.46 14.16 -36.27
C LEU A 157 -9.95 13.74 -34.87
N ARG A 158 -9.81 14.68 -33.94
CA ARG A 158 -9.42 14.38 -32.54
C ARG A 158 -10.50 13.57 -31.83
N GLU A 159 -11.77 13.85 -32.09
CA GLU A 159 -12.91 13.13 -31.51
C GLU A 159 -13.02 11.69 -32.03
N ARG A 160 -12.69 11.45 -33.30
CA ARG A 160 -12.72 10.09 -33.90
C ARG A 160 -11.49 9.24 -33.58
N LEU A 161 -10.35 9.86 -33.24
CA LEU A 161 -9.08 9.17 -32.94
C LEU A 161 -9.16 8.02 -31.91
N PRO A 162 -9.96 8.10 -30.83
CA PRO A 162 -10.15 7.00 -29.88
C PRO A 162 -10.70 5.72 -30.53
N GLN A 163 -11.50 5.82 -31.60
CA GLN A 163 -12.05 4.65 -32.30
C GLN A 163 -10.94 3.81 -32.97
N LEU A 164 -9.95 4.48 -33.57
CA LEU A 164 -8.75 3.84 -34.11
C LEU A 164 -7.98 3.03 -33.05
N LEU A 165 -7.91 3.54 -31.81
CA LEU A 165 -7.17 2.90 -30.71
C LEU A 165 -7.95 1.75 -30.04
N ARG A 166 -9.29 1.83 -29.98
CA ARG A 166 -10.15 0.79 -29.38
C ARG A 166 -10.25 -0.48 -30.23
N GLY A 167 -10.14 -0.39 -31.55
CA GLY A 167 -10.22 -1.55 -32.47
C GLY A 167 -9.00 -2.47 -32.47
N THR A 168 -8.30 -2.66 -31.34
CA THR A 168 -7.20 -3.64 -31.21
C THR A 168 -7.67 -4.87 -30.44
N PRO A 169 -7.67 -6.08 -31.05
CA PRO A 169 -8.21 -7.30 -30.42
C PRO A 169 -7.26 -7.93 -29.36
N SER A 170 -6.62 -7.11 -28.52
CA SER A 170 -5.74 -7.59 -27.44
C SER A 170 -6.45 -7.77 -26.09
N ALA A 171 -7.65 -7.21 -25.91
CA ALA A 171 -8.37 -7.32 -24.64
C ALA A 171 -8.82 -8.76 -24.34
N ASP A 172 -9.30 -9.51 -25.33
CA ASP A 172 -9.87 -10.85 -25.11
C ASP A 172 -8.87 -11.93 -24.69
N ARG A 173 -7.58 -11.78 -25.01
CA ARG A 173 -6.54 -12.75 -24.59
C ARG A 173 -6.03 -12.53 -23.17
N SER A 174 -6.33 -11.38 -22.57
CA SER A 174 -5.85 -11.00 -21.24
C SER A 174 -6.75 -11.56 -20.14
N ALA A 175 -8.06 -11.66 -20.42
CA ALA A 175 -9.07 -12.12 -19.47
C ALA A 175 -8.89 -13.58 -19.04
N THR A 176 -8.38 -14.45 -19.92
CA THR A 176 -8.14 -15.87 -19.61
C THR A 176 -6.89 -16.14 -18.77
N ALA A 177 -5.90 -15.24 -18.78
CA ALA A 177 -4.68 -15.38 -17.96
C ALA A 177 -4.86 -14.83 -16.53
N LEU A 178 -5.77 -13.87 -16.34
CA LEU A 178 -6.06 -13.24 -15.05
C LEU A 178 -6.86 -14.14 -14.08
N GLY A 179 -7.54 -15.16 -14.58
CA GLY A 179 -8.27 -16.13 -13.75
C GLY A 179 -7.39 -17.10 -12.95
N ALA A 180 -6.09 -17.19 -13.26
CA ALA A 180 -5.16 -18.10 -12.60
C ALA A 180 -4.39 -17.47 -11.42
N VAL A 181 -4.56 -16.17 -11.18
CA VAL A 181 -3.83 -15.43 -10.14
C VAL A 181 -4.85 -14.87 -9.14
N GLY A 182 -4.66 -15.15 -7.85
CA GLY A 182 -5.62 -14.84 -6.77
C GLY A 182 -6.21 -13.43 -6.78
N GLY A 183 -7.42 -13.31 -6.23
CA GLY A 183 -8.37 -12.22 -6.51
C GLY A 183 -7.92 -10.78 -6.24
N THR A 184 -6.97 -10.53 -5.33
CA THR A 184 -6.45 -9.17 -5.06
C THR A 184 -5.48 -8.69 -6.12
N VAL A 185 -4.58 -9.56 -6.58
CA VAL A 185 -3.62 -9.27 -7.66
C VAL A 185 -4.36 -9.06 -8.98
N ALA A 186 -5.40 -9.86 -9.23
CA ALA A 186 -6.25 -9.70 -10.39
C ALA A 186 -6.94 -8.32 -10.43
N ARG A 187 -7.50 -7.84 -9.31
CA ARG A 187 -8.16 -6.52 -9.25
C ARG A 187 -7.21 -5.35 -9.52
N VAL A 188 -6.01 -5.37 -8.95
CA VAL A 188 -5.00 -4.31 -9.20
C VAL A 188 -4.57 -4.29 -10.66
N LEU A 189 -4.32 -5.47 -11.25
CA LEU A 189 -4.00 -5.59 -12.67
C LEU A 189 -5.15 -5.09 -13.57
N THR A 190 -6.41 -5.40 -13.24
CA THR A 190 -7.57 -4.91 -14.00
C THR A 190 -7.69 -3.38 -13.98
N VAL A 191 -7.45 -2.75 -12.82
CA VAL A 191 -7.47 -1.27 -12.71
C VAL A 191 -6.31 -0.63 -13.47
N LEU A 192 -5.10 -1.20 -13.40
CA LEU A 192 -3.97 -0.71 -14.19
C LEU A 192 -4.20 -0.87 -15.70
N LEU A 193 -4.84 -1.96 -16.12
CA LEU A 193 -5.17 -2.22 -17.51
C LEU A 193 -6.32 -1.33 -18.02
N SER A 194 -7.26 -0.91 -17.16
CA SER A 194 -8.38 -0.04 -17.57
C SER A 194 -7.95 1.41 -17.85
N VAL A 195 -6.86 1.88 -17.23
CA VAL A 195 -6.30 3.24 -17.46
C VAL A 195 -5.37 3.29 -18.68
N TRP A 196 -4.88 2.13 -19.14
CA TRP A 196 -3.94 2.02 -20.27
C TRP A 196 -4.41 2.67 -21.59
N PRO A 197 -5.69 2.57 -22.02
CA PRO A 197 -6.16 3.22 -23.24
C PRO A 197 -6.07 4.75 -23.20
N VAL A 198 -6.30 5.37 -22.03
CA VAL A 198 -6.22 6.82 -21.84
C VAL A 198 -4.78 7.29 -21.90
N VAL A 199 -3.88 6.60 -21.21
CA VAL A 199 -2.44 6.87 -21.26
C VAL A 199 -1.90 6.70 -22.70
N ARG A 200 -2.35 5.66 -23.40
CA ARG A 200 -1.95 5.41 -24.79
C ARG A 200 -2.45 6.50 -25.75
N LEU A 201 -3.67 7.01 -25.58
CA LEU A 201 -4.20 8.13 -26.37
C LEU A 201 -3.40 9.41 -26.13
N TRP A 202 -3.14 9.74 -24.86
CA TRP A 202 -2.34 10.91 -24.48
C TRP A 202 -0.93 10.85 -25.11
N LEU A 203 -0.27 9.69 -25.01
CA LEU A 203 1.03 9.46 -25.63
C LEU A 203 0.97 9.54 -27.16
N PHE A 204 -0.10 9.06 -27.80
CA PHE A 204 -0.25 9.07 -29.26
C PHE A 204 -0.37 10.50 -29.83
N VAL A 205 -1.08 11.38 -29.13
CA VAL A 205 -1.31 12.78 -29.53
C VAL A 205 -0.10 13.67 -29.19
N SER A 206 0.60 13.42 -28.08
CA SER A 206 1.79 14.17 -27.69
C SER A 206 2.97 13.83 -28.62
N SER A 207 3.11 14.56 -29.72
CA SER A 207 4.12 14.34 -30.77
C SER A 207 5.56 14.70 -30.32
N HIS A 208 5.78 14.95 -29.02
CA HIS A 208 6.97 15.62 -28.47
C HIS A 208 8.04 14.70 -27.87
N ILE A 209 7.73 13.42 -27.58
CA ILE A 209 8.67 12.54 -26.85
C ILE A 209 9.16 11.38 -27.74
N PRO A 210 10.42 11.41 -28.22
CA PRO A 210 11.00 10.33 -29.02
C PRO A 210 11.10 9.05 -28.18
N GLY A 211 10.24 8.07 -28.48
CA GLY A 211 10.26 6.74 -27.85
C GLY A 211 8.90 6.20 -27.45
N LEU A 212 7.99 7.09 -26.98
CA LEU A 212 6.64 6.75 -26.50
C LEU A 212 5.57 6.87 -27.59
N SER A 213 5.75 7.77 -28.57
CA SER A 213 4.80 8.01 -29.68
C SER A 213 5.41 7.70 -31.06
N ARG A 214 5.73 6.43 -31.33
CA ARG A 214 6.52 6.05 -32.53
C ARG A 214 5.81 6.23 -33.87
N VAL A 215 4.47 6.25 -33.86
CA VAL A 215 3.65 6.34 -35.08
C VAL A 215 3.55 7.80 -35.53
N SER A 216 3.06 8.69 -34.66
CA SER A 216 2.95 10.13 -34.95
C SER A 216 4.32 10.75 -35.25
N TYR A 217 5.36 10.37 -34.49
CA TYR A 217 6.73 10.81 -34.77
C TYR A 217 7.20 10.41 -36.18
N TRP A 218 6.89 9.20 -36.64
CA TRP A 218 7.26 8.76 -38.00
C TRP A 218 6.54 9.56 -39.08
N PHE A 219 5.24 9.82 -38.92
CA PHE A 219 4.48 10.65 -39.87
C PHE A 219 5.04 12.07 -40.03
N MET A 220 5.60 12.64 -38.96
CA MET A 220 6.22 13.95 -39.01
C MET A 220 7.66 13.95 -39.60
N HIS A 221 8.27 12.79 -39.81
CA HIS A 221 9.67 12.65 -40.29
C HIS A 221 9.81 11.83 -41.58
N GLN A 222 8.70 11.48 -42.22
CA GLN A 222 8.69 10.75 -43.49
C GLN A 222 8.83 11.70 -44.70
N ARG A 223 9.22 11.17 -45.87
CA ARG A 223 9.62 11.99 -47.03
C ARG A 223 8.48 12.37 -48.00
N TYR A 224 7.38 11.65 -47.97
CA TYR A 224 6.24 11.80 -48.86
C TYR A 224 5.25 12.83 -48.30
N LEU A 225 4.46 13.50 -49.14
CA LEU A 225 3.42 14.45 -48.71
C LEU A 225 3.92 15.66 -47.87
N SER A 226 5.23 15.92 -47.81
CA SER A 226 5.86 17.09 -47.15
C SER A 226 5.32 17.40 -45.73
N PRO A 227 5.70 16.63 -44.70
CA PRO A 227 5.20 16.83 -43.33
C PRO A 227 5.50 18.21 -42.73
N GLY A 228 6.56 18.88 -43.19
CA GLY A 228 6.95 20.22 -42.72
C GLY A 228 5.91 21.31 -42.98
N LEU A 229 4.93 21.05 -43.86
CA LEU A 229 3.77 21.93 -44.07
C LEU A 229 2.69 21.80 -42.98
N SER A 230 2.87 20.88 -42.02
CA SER A 230 1.94 20.64 -40.92
C SER A 230 2.64 20.79 -39.57
N HIS A 231 2.10 21.62 -38.67
CA HIS A 231 2.71 21.86 -37.36
C HIS A 231 2.50 20.71 -36.35
N SER A 232 1.60 19.76 -36.65
CA SER A 232 1.29 18.63 -35.77
C SER A 232 0.80 17.41 -36.56
N PHE A 233 0.83 16.23 -35.93
CA PHE A 233 0.30 15.00 -36.51
C PHE A 233 -1.19 15.12 -36.90
N VAL A 234 -2.01 15.81 -36.10
CA VAL A 234 -3.43 16.02 -36.40
C VAL A 234 -3.59 16.84 -37.68
N GLY A 235 -2.83 17.94 -37.82
CA GLY A 235 -2.85 18.75 -39.04
C GLY A 235 -2.37 17.99 -40.28
N PHE A 236 -1.37 17.11 -40.12
CA PHE A 236 -0.96 16.20 -41.19
C PHE A 236 -2.06 15.18 -41.53
N GLY A 237 -2.75 14.65 -40.52
CA GLY A 237 -3.86 13.72 -40.68
C GLY A 237 -5.03 14.32 -41.45
N VAL A 238 -5.40 15.58 -41.18
CA VAL A 238 -6.48 16.28 -41.89
C VAL A 238 -6.17 16.41 -43.40
N ARG A 239 -4.91 16.58 -43.81
CA ARG A 239 -4.54 16.59 -45.24
C ARG A 239 -4.77 15.25 -45.94
N LEU A 240 -4.79 14.15 -45.18
CA LEU A 240 -5.06 12.81 -45.68
C LEU A 240 -6.56 12.47 -45.75
N THR A 241 -7.44 13.28 -45.15
CA THR A 241 -8.90 13.04 -45.15
C THR A 241 -9.58 13.82 -46.28
N GLU A 242 -10.76 13.38 -46.74
CA GLU A 242 -11.60 14.21 -47.61
C GLU A 242 -12.17 15.42 -46.83
N PRO A 243 -12.34 16.61 -47.44
CA PRO A 243 -12.07 16.94 -48.85
C PRO A 243 -10.63 17.37 -49.15
N MET A 244 -9.77 17.51 -48.14
CA MET A 244 -8.42 18.07 -48.31
C MET A 244 -7.49 17.16 -49.14
N ARG A 245 -7.64 15.84 -48.99
CA ARG A 245 -6.93 14.81 -49.75
C ARG A 245 -7.07 15.00 -51.25
N ALA A 246 -8.22 15.44 -51.75
CA ALA A 246 -8.45 15.65 -53.18
C ALA A 246 -7.53 16.73 -53.80
N ARG A 247 -6.96 17.62 -52.98
CA ARG A 247 -6.00 18.66 -53.40
C ARG A 247 -4.54 18.19 -53.35
N GLU A 248 -4.28 17.03 -52.76
CA GLU A 248 -2.95 16.46 -52.62
C GLU A 248 -2.57 15.59 -53.83
N ASN A 249 -1.28 15.41 -54.07
CA ASN A 249 -0.81 14.55 -55.15
C ASN A 249 -1.09 13.07 -54.82
N LYS A 250 -1.86 12.40 -55.68
CA LYS A 250 -2.27 11.00 -55.55
C LYS A 250 -1.08 10.04 -55.43
N ASP A 251 -0.02 10.24 -56.20
CA ASP A 251 1.19 9.41 -56.16
C ASP A 251 1.94 9.57 -54.83
N GLN A 252 1.92 10.77 -54.24
CA GLN A 252 2.53 11.01 -52.93
C GLN A 252 1.77 10.30 -51.80
N ILE A 253 0.44 10.24 -51.88
CA ILE A 253 -0.38 9.49 -50.93
C ILE A 253 -0.13 7.98 -51.07
N ALA A 254 -0.09 7.47 -52.31
CA ALA A 254 0.20 6.07 -52.57
C ALA A 254 1.60 5.67 -52.05
N LYS A 255 2.62 6.49 -52.31
CA LYS A 255 3.98 6.30 -51.77
C LYS A 255 4.00 6.37 -50.24
N LEU A 256 3.22 7.26 -49.61
CA LEU A 256 3.11 7.32 -48.15
C LEU A 256 2.55 6.03 -47.56
N LEU A 257 1.44 5.51 -48.11
CA LEU A 257 0.80 4.26 -47.66
C LEU A 257 1.76 3.08 -47.80
N LEU A 258 2.40 2.95 -48.96
CA LEU A 258 3.36 1.89 -49.22
C LEU A 258 4.60 2.02 -48.30
N ASN A 259 5.13 3.21 -48.10
CA ASN A 259 6.25 3.43 -47.18
C ASN A 259 5.86 3.16 -45.72
N ALA A 260 4.63 3.47 -45.30
CA ALA A 260 4.11 3.14 -43.97
C ALA A 260 4.07 1.62 -43.76
N PHE A 261 3.62 0.87 -44.77
CA PHE A 261 3.60 -0.58 -44.78
C PHE A 261 5.03 -1.17 -44.69
N LEU A 262 5.96 -0.68 -45.52
CA LEU A 262 7.35 -1.13 -45.50
C LEU A 262 8.09 -0.78 -44.20
N GLU A 263 7.79 0.39 -43.61
CA GLU A 263 8.34 0.76 -42.30
C GLU A 263 7.84 -0.15 -41.18
N ASP A 264 6.57 -0.55 -41.23
CA ASP A 264 6.03 -1.50 -40.26
C ASP A 264 6.66 -2.89 -40.41
N LEU A 265 6.86 -3.35 -41.65
CA LEU A 265 7.65 -4.56 -41.93
C LEU A 265 9.08 -4.44 -41.39
N ARG A 266 9.78 -3.34 -41.69
CA ARG A 266 11.13 -3.06 -41.19
C ARG A 266 11.17 -3.07 -39.67
N ALA A 267 10.19 -2.45 -39.01
CA ALA A 267 10.09 -2.41 -37.56
C ALA A 267 9.80 -3.79 -36.95
N ALA A 268 9.00 -4.62 -37.61
CA ALA A 268 8.66 -5.98 -37.18
C ALA A 268 9.83 -6.96 -37.32
N TYR A 269 10.69 -6.78 -38.34
CA TYR A 269 11.86 -7.62 -38.63
C TYR A 269 13.17 -7.10 -38.00
N ARG A 270 13.11 -5.97 -37.29
CA ARG A 270 14.28 -5.41 -36.60
C ARG A 270 14.68 -6.27 -35.39
N ARG A 271 15.87 -6.86 -35.46
CA ARG A 271 16.46 -7.70 -34.41
C ARG A 271 17.07 -6.82 -33.30
N ALA A 272 16.26 -6.34 -32.37
CA ALA A 272 16.72 -5.64 -31.16
C ALA A 272 16.80 -6.60 -29.97
N PRO A 273 17.79 -6.48 -29.06
CA PRO A 273 18.00 -7.48 -28.01
C PRO A 273 16.83 -7.57 -27.02
N TRP A 274 16.12 -6.46 -26.78
CA TRP A 274 14.90 -6.40 -25.96
C TRP A 274 13.60 -6.67 -26.75
N ARG A 275 13.66 -7.04 -28.03
CA ARG A 275 12.48 -7.36 -28.87
C ARG A 275 12.53 -8.79 -29.39
N PRO A 276 12.15 -9.79 -28.58
CA PRO A 276 12.23 -11.20 -28.97
C PRO A 276 11.36 -11.53 -30.19
N SER A 277 10.31 -10.75 -30.48
CA SER A 277 9.47 -10.92 -31.67
C SER A 277 10.24 -10.82 -32.98
N GLY A 278 11.16 -9.86 -33.12
CA GLY A 278 11.97 -9.72 -34.35
C GLY A 278 12.96 -10.87 -34.56
N TRP A 279 13.34 -11.57 -33.48
CA TRP A 279 14.21 -12.75 -33.53
C TRP A 279 13.48 -14.03 -33.95
N ARG A 280 12.14 -14.06 -33.82
CA ARG A 280 11.30 -15.18 -34.26
C ARG A 280 11.09 -15.23 -35.77
N ARG A 281 11.27 -14.09 -36.44
CA ARG A 281 11.01 -13.94 -37.87
C ARG A 281 12.21 -14.41 -38.68
N THR A 282 12.14 -15.65 -39.14
CA THR A 282 13.22 -16.35 -39.84
C THR A 282 13.00 -16.51 -41.33
N ALA A 283 11.84 -16.07 -41.84
CA ALA A 283 11.52 -15.93 -43.26
C ALA A 283 10.92 -14.54 -43.50
N TYR A 284 11.21 -13.95 -44.64
CA TYR A 284 10.62 -12.72 -45.14
C TYR A 284 9.21 -12.96 -45.71
N PRO A 285 8.28 -12.00 -45.57
CA PRO A 285 6.95 -12.09 -46.17
C PRO A 285 7.04 -12.10 -47.70
N VAL A 286 6.30 -13.02 -48.32
CA VAL A 286 6.27 -13.20 -49.79
C VAL A 286 4.90 -12.79 -50.34
N ALA A 287 4.89 -11.78 -51.20
CA ALA A 287 3.74 -11.35 -51.98
C ALA A 287 3.81 -11.96 -53.39
N LEU A 288 2.77 -12.70 -53.76
CA LEU A 288 2.63 -13.38 -55.03
C LEU A 288 1.49 -12.69 -55.80
N LEU A 289 1.84 -11.93 -56.84
CA LEU A 289 0.91 -11.10 -57.61
C LEU A 289 0.68 -11.73 -58.98
N ASP A 290 -0.53 -12.22 -59.21
CA ASP A 290 -0.90 -12.92 -60.44
C ASP A 290 -1.71 -12.02 -61.37
N GLY A 291 -1.44 -12.09 -62.68
CA GLY A 291 -2.18 -11.35 -63.70
C GLY A 291 -1.92 -9.84 -63.73
N VAL A 292 -0.67 -9.41 -63.52
CA VAL A 292 -0.29 -7.99 -63.60
C VAL A 292 -0.22 -7.56 -65.06
N THR A 293 -0.92 -6.50 -65.44
CA THR A 293 -0.83 -5.88 -66.77
C THR A 293 -0.17 -4.51 -66.71
N ALA A 294 0.30 -4.01 -67.85
CA ALA A 294 0.88 -2.67 -67.92
C ALA A 294 -0.14 -1.60 -67.46
N ASP A 295 0.33 -0.66 -66.63
CA ASP A 295 -0.43 0.48 -66.10
C ASP A 295 -1.57 0.16 -65.11
N ASP A 296 -1.72 -1.10 -64.68
CA ASP A 296 -2.68 -1.47 -63.64
C ASP A 296 -2.24 -1.02 -62.23
N GLY A 297 -3.08 -1.29 -61.22
CA GLY A 297 -2.79 -0.93 -59.83
C GLY A 297 -1.60 -1.70 -59.22
N ALA A 298 -1.34 -2.93 -59.66
CA ALA A 298 -0.25 -3.76 -59.18
C ALA A 298 1.10 -3.31 -59.74
N ASP A 299 1.17 -3.04 -61.05
CA ASP A 299 2.33 -2.51 -61.74
C ASP A 299 2.73 -1.14 -61.15
N ARG A 300 1.72 -0.28 -60.91
CA ARG A 300 1.91 1.00 -60.22
C ARG A 300 2.49 0.83 -58.81
N MET A 301 1.98 -0.13 -58.02
CA MET A 301 2.51 -0.43 -56.69
C MET A 301 3.96 -0.94 -56.76
N ILE A 302 4.27 -1.82 -57.70
CA ILE A 302 5.62 -2.36 -57.95
C ILE A 302 6.59 -1.22 -58.30
N ARG A 303 6.17 -0.32 -59.20
CA ARG A 303 6.94 0.87 -59.58
C ARG A 303 7.20 1.78 -58.37
N PHE A 304 6.18 2.08 -57.57
CA PHE A 304 6.36 2.87 -56.34
C PHE A 304 7.26 2.17 -55.32
N LEU A 305 7.21 0.84 -55.20
CA LEU A 305 8.12 0.10 -54.33
C LEU A 305 9.59 0.29 -54.77
N ASN A 306 9.86 0.14 -56.07
CA ASN A 306 11.18 0.36 -56.64
C ASN A 306 11.67 1.80 -56.43
N GLU A 307 10.82 2.80 -56.67
CA GLU A 307 11.12 4.21 -56.41
C GLU A 307 11.42 4.46 -54.92
N ILE A 308 10.59 3.94 -53.99
CA ILE A 308 10.80 4.09 -52.54
C ILE A 308 12.12 3.44 -52.10
N ARG A 309 12.47 2.26 -52.63
CA ARG A 309 13.73 1.58 -52.30
C ARG A 309 14.94 2.35 -52.80
N ASN A 310 14.86 2.95 -53.99
CA ASN A 310 15.89 3.84 -54.54
C ASN A 310 16.03 5.13 -53.72
N GLU A 311 14.92 5.80 -53.41
CA GLU A 311 14.91 7.07 -52.68
C GLU A 311 15.36 6.91 -51.23
N THR A 312 14.86 5.91 -50.50
CA THR A 312 15.11 5.75 -49.07
C THR A 312 16.41 4.99 -48.76
N GLY A 313 16.76 4.00 -49.59
CA GLY A 313 17.88 3.08 -49.34
C GLY A 313 17.77 2.33 -48.00
N LEU A 314 16.56 2.19 -47.44
CA LEU A 314 16.31 1.51 -46.18
C LEU A 314 15.91 0.05 -46.42
N PHE A 315 16.47 -0.88 -45.64
CA PHE A 315 16.13 -2.30 -45.72
C PHE A 315 14.63 -2.55 -45.43
N ASP A 316 13.92 -3.26 -46.29
CA ASP A 316 12.62 -3.85 -46.01
C ASP A 316 12.64 -5.36 -46.34
N PRO A 317 11.83 -6.18 -45.65
CA PRO A 317 11.83 -7.62 -45.83
C PRO A 317 10.80 -8.10 -46.88
N LEU A 318 10.21 -7.26 -47.73
CA LEU A 318 9.12 -7.70 -48.61
C LEU A 318 9.65 -8.35 -49.89
N VAL A 319 9.38 -9.65 -50.10
CA VAL A 319 9.64 -10.34 -51.36
C VAL A 319 8.42 -10.22 -52.26
N ILE A 320 8.58 -9.79 -53.51
CA ILE A 320 7.51 -9.77 -54.51
C ILE A 320 7.88 -10.71 -55.66
N VAL A 321 6.95 -11.59 -56.03
CA VAL A 321 6.99 -12.34 -57.28
C VAL A 321 5.72 -12.00 -58.05
N ALA A 322 5.89 -11.36 -59.21
CA ALA A 322 4.80 -10.87 -60.03
C ALA A 322 4.84 -11.54 -61.40
N ARG A 323 3.70 -12.06 -61.86
CA ARG A 323 3.54 -12.52 -63.26
C ARG A 323 2.99 -11.36 -64.10
N ILE A 324 3.78 -10.92 -65.07
CA ILE A 324 3.45 -9.80 -65.95
C ILE A 324 2.90 -10.35 -67.27
N GLU A 325 1.69 -9.95 -67.64
CA GLU A 325 1.03 -10.27 -68.91
C GLU A 325 1.17 -9.13 -69.92
N HIS A 326 1.14 -9.45 -71.21
CA HIS A 326 1.13 -8.47 -72.31
C HIS A 326 2.30 -7.46 -72.27
N SER A 327 3.47 -7.87 -71.78
CA SER A 327 4.66 -7.02 -71.72
C SER A 327 5.46 -7.12 -73.02
N THR A 328 5.95 -5.97 -73.51
CA THR A 328 6.89 -5.89 -74.64
C THR A 328 8.36 -5.96 -74.22
N GLU A 329 8.63 -6.21 -72.92
CA GLU A 329 9.96 -6.28 -72.35
C GLU A 329 10.67 -7.59 -72.75
N SER A 330 11.90 -7.48 -73.28
CA SER A 330 12.74 -8.64 -73.60
C SER A 330 13.89 -8.74 -72.58
N PRO A 331 13.80 -9.64 -71.58
CA PRO A 331 14.81 -9.72 -70.52
C PRO A 331 16.14 -10.31 -71.02
N ASP A 332 17.25 -9.66 -70.67
CA ASP A 332 18.62 -10.16 -70.96
C ASP A 332 18.95 -11.46 -70.19
N ALA A 333 18.36 -11.64 -69.00
CA ALA A 333 18.56 -12.80 -68.16
C ALA A 333 17.69 -13.98 -68.61
N ARG A 334 18.25 -15.20 -68.66
CA ARG A 334 17.49 -16.42 -68.99
C ARG A 334 17.12 -17.19 -67.74
N PHE A 335 15.90 -17.75 -67.73
CA PHE A 335 15.42 -18.59 -66.63
C PHE A 335 16.25 -19.86 -66.43
N ASP A 336 16.83 -20.39 -67.52
CA ASP A 336 17.70 -21.56 -67.50
C ASP A 336 18.98 -21.36 -66.67
N ASP A 337 19.42 -20.12 -66.48
CA ASP A 337 20.67 -19.82 -65.79
C ASP A 337 20.51 -19.80 -64.26
N LEU A 338 19.28 -19.86 -63.73
CA LEU A 338 19.05 -19.87 -62.27
C LEU A 338 19.78 -21.03 -61.56
N GLY A 339 20.72 -20.67 -60.69
CA GLY A 339 21.53 -21.59 -59.89
C GLY A 339 22.46 -22.50 -60.69
N VAL A 340 22.90 -22.08 -61.88
CA VAL A 340 23.85 -22.82 -62.72
C VAL A 340 25.28 -22.42 -62.38
N THR A 341 26.14 -23.42 -62.22
CA THR A 341 27.60 -23.24 -62.09
C THR A 341 28.25 -24.00 -63.23
N VAL A 342 29.02 -23.31 -64.06
CA VAL A 342 29.78 -23.90 -65.18
C VAL A 342 31.26 -23.61 -64.94
N ASP A 343 32.09 -24.66 -64.93
CA ASP A 343 33.56 -24.56 -64.78
C ASP A 343 34.05 -23.71 -63.60
N GLY A 344 33.29 -23.69 -62.49
CA GLY A 344 33.61 -22.94 -61.28
C GLY A 344 33.14 -21.48 -61.29
N GLU A 345 32.69 -20.96 -62.44
CA GLU A 345 32.02 -19.66 -62.52
C GLU A 345 30.51 -19.83 -62.35
N THR A 346 29.92 -19.02 -61.46
CA THR A 346 28.49 -19.09 -61.17
C THR A 346 27.77 -18.08 -62.05
N TYR A 347 27.07 -18.57 -63.06
CA TYR A 347 26.20 -17.76 -63.91
C TYR A 347 24.77 -17.88 -63.36
N ASP A 348 24.42 -17.02 -62.40
CA ASP A 348 23.09 -16.97 -61.78
C ASP A 348 22.55 -15.54 -61.83
N PRO A 349 21.44 -15.28 -62.54
CA PRO A 349 20.81 -13.96 -62.61
C PRO A 349 20.54 -13.32 -61.25
N LEU A 350 20.23 -14.12 -60.22
CA LEU A 350 20.00 -13.61 -58.87
C LEU A 350 21.30 -13.14 -58.20
N LEU A 351 22.43 -13.79 -58.46
CA LEU A 351 23.73 -13.38 -57.93
C LEU A 351 24.27 -12.17 -58.67
N SER A 352 24.19 -12.14 -60.01
CA SER A 352 24.55 -10.98 -60.82
C SER A 352 23.78 -9.74 -60.36
N TRP A 353 22.46 -9.84 -60.20
CA TRP A 353 21.66 -8.73 -59.67
C TRP A 353 22.14 -8.24 -58.29
N ARG A 354 22.55 -9.15 -57.39
CA ARG A 354 23.06 -8.78 -56.05
C ARG A 354 24.41 -8.05 -56.11
N GLU A 355 25.23 -8.33 -57.12
CA GLU A 355 26.53 -7.68 -57.32
C GLU A 355 26.37 -6.30 -57.96
N ASP A 356 25.44 -6.17 -58.92
CA ASP A 356 25.24 -4.95 -59.71
C ASP A 356 24.34 -3.90 -59.05
N ILE A 357 23.49 -4.31 -58.10
CA ILE A 357 22.48 -3.43 -57.47
C ILE A 357 23.05 -2.13 -56.90
N ASP A 358 24.24 -2.16 -56.29
CA ASP A 358 24.84 -0.96 -55.70
C ASP A 358 25.32 0.03 -56.79
N GLU A 359 25.69 -0.47 -57.96
CA GLU A 359 26.02 0.37 -59.12
C GLU A 359 24.77 0.95 -59.78
N SER A 360 23.75 0.13 -60.03
CA SER A 360 22.46 0.57 -60.59
C SER A 360 21.81 1.66 -59.73
N ARG A 361 21.91 1.53 -58.40
CA ARG A 361 21.43 2.54 -57.44
C ARG A 361 22.22 3.85 -57.48
N ARG A 362 23.54 3.79 -57.70
CA ARG A 362 24.38 5.00 -57.85
C ARG A 362 23.99 5.78 -59.11
N HIS A 363 23.70 5.07 -60.19
CA HIS A 363 23.24 5.65 -61.45
C HIS A 363 21.75 6.05 -61.45
N ARG A 364 21.00 5.70 -60.39
CA ARG A 364 19.56 5.97 -60.24
C ARG A 364 18.72 5.34 -61.35
N ASN A 365 19.09 4.14 -61.79
CA ASN A 365 18.35 3.43 -62.82
C ASN A 365 16.92 3.14 -62.35
N THR A 366 15.94 3.33 -63.24
CA THR A 366 14.50 3.23 -62.97
C THR A 366 14.01 1.82 -62.69
N ASP A 367 14.87 0.81 -62.84
CA ASP A 367 14.60 -0.63 -62.75
C ASP A 367 15.57 -1.34 -61.78
N SER A 368 16.35 -0.60 -60.99
CA SER A 368 17.42 -1.14 -60.14
C SER A 368 17.02 -2.37 -59.31
N TRP A 369 15.78 -2.43 -58.79
CA TRP A 369 15.32 -3.52 -57.92
C TRP A 369 14.60 -4.67 -58.63
N TYR A 370 14.52 -4.64 -59.96
CA TYR A 370 13.86 -5.68 -60.74
C TYR A 370 14.82 -6.83 -61.06
N LEU A 371 14.31 -8.05 -60.88
CA LEU A 371 14.88 -9.25 -61.49
C LEU A 371 13.84 -9.75 -62.50
N THR A 372 13.96 -9.29 -63.74
CA THR A 372 13.07 -9.69 -64.83
C THR A 372 13.57 -11.01 -65.44
N LEU A 373 12.68 -11.99 -65.54
CA LEU A 373 12.97 -13.30 -66.13
C LEU A 373 11.84 -13.70 -67.09
N PRO A 374 12.15 -14.34 -68.24
CA PRO A 374 11.12 -14.89 -69.10
C PRO A 374 10.50 -16.11 -68.43
N LEU A 375 9.17 -16.18 -68.34
CA LEU A 375 8.47 -17.35 -67.78
C LEU A 375 8.49 -18.49 -68.82
N PRO A 376 9.11 -19.64 -68.53
CA PRO A 376 9.11 -20.77 -69.46
C PRO A 376 7.69 -21.27 -69.75
N GLU A 377 7.41 -21.63 -71.00
CA GLU A 377 6.09 -22.14 -71.43
C GLU A 377 5.66 -23.40 -70.61
N ALA A 378 6.64 -24.20 -70.19
CA ALA A 378 6.41 -25.36 -69.32
C ALA A 378 5.81 -25.01 -67.94
N LEU A 379 6.00 -23.76 -67.48
CA LEU A 379 5.47 -23.21 -66.23
C LEU A 379 4.27 -22.26 -66.44
N SER A 380 3.93 -21.93 -67.69
CA SER A 380 2.77 -21.10 -68.07
C SER A 380 1.50 -21.95 -68.30
N THR A 381 1.40 -23.12 -67.70
CA THR A 381 0.21 -24.00 -67.77
C THR A 381 -0.19 -24.46 -66.37
N SER A 382 -1.34 -25.12 -66.21
CA SER A 382 -1.77 -25.71 -64.94
C SER A 382 -0.69 -26.62 -64.35
N LEU A 383 -0.37 -26.43 -63.07
CA LEU A 383 0.65 -27.18 -62.34
C LEU A 383 0.03 -28.05 -61.25
N SER A 384 0.59 -29.26 -61.09
CA SER A 384 0.34 -30.08 -59.91
C SER A 384 0.92 -29.41 -58.66
N ARG A 385 0.43 -29.82 -57.49
CA ARG A 385 1.03 -29.38 -56.21
C ARG A 385 2.52 -29.74 -56.19
N PHE A 386 3.35 -28.82 -55.71
CA PHE A 386 4.80 -29.06 -55.55
C PHE A 386 5.04 -30.09 -54.46
N ASP A 387 6.03 -30.96 -54.67
CA ASP A 387 6.40 -31.99 -53.70
C ASP A 387 6.90 -31.38 -52.39
N ARG A 388 6.63 -32.11 -51.30
CA ARG A 388 7.13 -31.76 -49.97
C ARG A 388 8.64 -31.70 -49.97
N SER A 389 9.20 -30.54 -49.62
CA SER A 389 10.65 -30.33 -49.66
C SER A 389 11.16 -29.61 -48.41
N ASP A 390 12.36 -29.98 -47.95
CA ASP A 390 13.07 -29.24 -46.89
C ASP A 390 13.31 -27.76 -47.24
N LEU A 391 13.25 -27.43 -48.53
CA LEU A 391 13.35 -26.07 -49.04
C LEU A 391 12.16 -25.17 -48.64
N ALA A 392 11.03 -25.73 -48.19
CA ALA A 392 9.89 -24.96 -47.67
C ALA A 392 10.08 -24.54 -46.20
N TYR A 393 10.96 -25.22 -45.45
CA TYR A 393 11.14 -24.97 -44.01
C TYR A 393 12.14 -23.85 -43.74
N PRO A 394 11.72 -22.72 -43.16
CA PRO A 394 12.66 -21.70 -42.72
C PRO A 394 13.44 -22.15 -41.46
N PRO A 395 14.59 -21.52 -41.16
CA PRO A 395 15.37 -21.83 -39.96
C PRO A 395 14.56 -21.67 -38.67
N ALA A 396 14.85 -22.50 -37.66
CA ALA A 396 14.20 -22.37 -36.35
C ALA A 396 14.67 -21.10 -35.61
N PRO A 397 13.78 -20.43 -34.85
CA PRO A 397 14.15 -19.26 -34.07
C PRO A 397 15.05 -19.63 -32.87
N PRO A 398 15.89 -18.69 -32.37
CA PRO A 398 16.73 -18.95 -31.21
C PRO A 398 15.90 -19.23 -29.96
N TRP A 399 16.41 -20.08 -29.06
CA TRP A 399 15.68 -20.56 -27.88
C TRP A 399 15.17 -19.42 -26.97
N ALA A 400 16.00 -18.39 -26.74
CA ALA A 400 15.64 -17.23 -25.92
C ALA A 400 14.51 -16.39 -26.51
N ALA A 401 14.26 -16.52 -27.83
CA ALA A 401 13.15 -15.86 -28.46
C ALA A 401 11.85 -16.67 -28.35
N ARG A 402 11.80 -17.92 -27.85
CA ARG A 402 10.56 -18.73 -27.81
C ARG A 402 9.47 -18.11 -26.91
N ARG A 403 8.18 -18.37 -27.22
CA ARG A 403 7.02 -17.81 -26.48
C ARG A 403 7.08 -18.09 -24.97
N SER A 404 7.42 -19.32 -24.59
CA SER A 404 7.55 -19.75 -23.19
C SER A 404 8.65 -19.01 -22.43
N MET A 405 9.84 -18.86 -23.03
CA MET A 405 10.97 -18.19 -22.37
C MET A 405 10.69 -16.70 -22.14
N VAL A 406 10.09 -16.03 -23.13
CA VAL A 406 9.70 -14.61 -23.00
C VAL A 406 8.65 -14.42 -21.91
N ALA A 407 7.67 -15.32 -21.81
CA ALA A 407 6.67 -15.28 -20.75
C ALA A 407 7.31 -15.48 -19.36
N ALA A 408 8.22 -16.45 -19.22
CA ALA A 408 8.92 -16.71 -17.97
C ALA A 408 9.77 -15.51 -17.52
N VAL A 409 10.55 -14.92 -18.42
CA VAL A 409 11.38 -13.73 -18.11
C VAL A 409 10.53 -12.50 -17.80
N ALA A 410 9.40 -12.32 -18.48
CA ALA A 410 8.48 -11.21 -18.21
C ALA A 410 7.75 -11.34 -16.87
N LEU A 411 7.53 -12.56 -16.37
CA LEU A 411 6.90 -12.82 -15.07
C LEU A 411 7.84 -12.60 -13.88
N LEU A 412 9.15 -12.84 -14.04
CA LEU A 412 10.13 -12.65 -12.97
C LEU A 412 10.07 -11.29 -12.24
N PRO A 413 10.06 -10.12 -12.91
CA PRO A 413 9.99 -8.84 -12.22
C PRO A 413 8.65 -8.63 -11.49
N VAL A 414 7.55 -9.19 -12.01
CA VAL A 414 6.24 -9.12 -11.36
C VAL A 414 6.25 -9.93 -10.07
N VAL A 415 6.77 -11.16 -10.12
CA VAL A 415 6.93 -12.02 -8.94
C VAL A 415 7.85 -11.38 -7.91
N ALA A 416 8.97 -10.80 -8.33
CA ALA A 416 9.89 -10.10 -7.44
C ALA A 416 9.23 -8.89 -6.75
N LEU A 417 8.43 -8.10 -7.49
CA LEU A 417 7.73 -6.94 -6.95
C LEU A 417 6.63 -7.34 -5.96
N VAL A 418 5.88 -8.42 -6.26
CA VAL A 418 4.90 -8.99 -5.32
C VAL A 418 5.58 -9.52 -4.06
N ALA A 419 6.68 -10.26 -4.20
CA ALA A 419 7.43 -10.78 -3.05
C ALA A 419 7.97 -9.65 -2.17
N ALA A 420 8.52 -8.58 -2.77
CA ALA A 420 8.96 -7.39 -2.05
C ALA A 420 7.81 -6.68 -1.33
N ALA A 421 6.65 -6.54 -1.98
CA ALA A 421 5.46 -5.94 -1.36
C ALA A 421 4.98 -6.78 -0.15
N VAL A 422 4.90 -8.11 -0.29
CA VAL A 422 4.51 -9.02 0.80
C VAL A 422 5.49 -8.93 1.96
N ALA A 423 6.81 -8.95 1.70
CA ALA A 423 7.84 -8.85 2.74
C ALA A 423 7.78 -7.55 3.55
N VAL A 424 7.32 -6.45 2.95
CA VAL A 424 7.20 -5.14 3.62
C VAL A 424 5.85 -4.97 4.33
N VAL A 425 4.77 -5.51 3.77
CA VAL A 425 3.40 -5.30 4.26
C VAL A 425 3.02 -6.33 5.32
N GLN A 426 3.42 -7.59 5.19
CA GLN A 426 3.01 -8.65 6.11
C GLN A 426 3.44 -8.38 7.57
N PRO A 427 4.70 -8.01 7.88
CA PRO A 427 5.09 -7.75 9.28
C PRO A 427 4.31 -6.60 9.91
N ARG A 428 3.98 -5.58 9.11
CA ARG A 428 3.15 -4.45 9.52
C ARG A 428 1.72 -4.87 9.86
N LEU A 429 1.11 -5.69 9.02
CA LEU A 429 -0.24 -6.21 9.27
C LEU A 429 -0.29 -7.08 10.53
N VAL A 430 0.69 -7.99 10.69
CA VAL A 430 0.75 -8.89 11.86
C VAL A 430 0.94 -8.11 13.17
N ALA A 431 1.77 -7.06 13.15
CA ALA A 431 1.99 -6.20 14.31
C ALA A 431 0.84 -5.20 14.57
N GLY A 432 -0.18 -5.13 13.69
CA GLY A 432 -1.26 -4.13 13.78
C GLY A 432 -0.88 -2.71 13.35
N CYS A 433 0.28 -2.51 12.71
CA CYS A 433 0.71 -1.24 12.12
C CYS A 433 0.06 -1.03 10.74
N THR A 434 -1.22 -0.66 10.73
CA THR A 434 -2.02 -0.58 9.49
C THR A 434 -1.98 0.80 8.84
N ALA A 435 -1.54 1.84 9.55
CA ALA A 435 -1.44 3.18 8.98
C ALA A 435 -0.37 3.30 7.89
N SER A 436 -0.73 4.00 6.83
CA SER A 436 0.21 4.41 5.78
C SER A 436 1.18 5.47 6.34
N PRO A 437 2.49 5.40 6.02
CA PRO A 437 3.51 6.31 6.56
C PRO A 437 3.32 7.79 6.18
N TRP A 438 2.36 8.10 5.31
CA TRP A 438 2.09 9.46 4.82
C TRP A 438 0.85 10.11 5.46
N ARG A 439 0.15 9.43 6.39
CA ARG A 439 -1.00 10.01 7.06
C ARG A 439 -0.56 11.02 8.13
N SER A 440 -1.14 12.21 8.09
CA SER A 440 -0.93 13.21 9.15
C SER A 440 -1.45 12.70 10.49
N GLY A 441 -0.78 13.07 11.58
CA GLY A 441 -1.18 12.70 12.94
C GLY A 441 -0.91 11.24 13.32
N VAL A 442 -0.25 10.45 12.47
CA VAL A 442 0.19 9.08 12.79
C VAL A 442 1.66 8.91 12.44
N ASP A 443 2.44 8.43 13.40
CA ASP A 443 3.85 8.12 13.23
C ASP A 443 4.15 6.85 14.01
N VAL A 444 4.13 5.72 13.30
CA VAL A 444 4.27 4.37 13.88
C VAL A 444 5.27 3.52 13.15
N THR A 445 5.90 2.60 13.88
CA THR A 445 6.83 1.63 13.32
C THR A 445 6.70 0.28 14.01
N VAL A 446 7.13 -0.77 13.33
CA VAL A 446 7.21 -2.11 13.90
C VAL A 446 8.53 -2.26 14.66
N ARG A 447 8.46 -2.61 15.94
CA ARG A 447 9.61 -2.94 16.78
C ARG A 447 9.41 -4.32 17.41
N GLY A 448 10.27 -5.27 17.03
CA GLY A 448 10.01 -6.68 17.32
C GLY A 448 8.73 -7.13 16.62
N THR A 449 7.73 -7.54 17.39
CA THR A 449 6.40 -7.96 16.91
C THR A 449 5.30 -6.93 17.18
N GLU A 450 5.65 -5.73 17.65
CA GLU A 450 4.69 -4.72 18.12
C GLU A 450 4.69 -3.46 17.28
N CYS A 451 3.53 -2.79 17.23
CA CYS A 451 3.38 -1.49 16.63
C CYS A 451 3.57 -0.37 17.65
N VAL A 452 4.70 0.32 17.63
CA VAL A 452 5.00 1.41 18.57
C VAL A 452 4.95 2.78 17.89
N GLY A 453 4.62 3.80 18.66
CA GLY A 453 4.65 5.19 18.22
C GLY A 453 3.45 6.00 18.63
N VAL A 454 3.12 7.02 17.85
CA VAL A 454 2.09 8.01 18.20
C VAL A 454 0.96 8.01 17.18
N SER A 455 -0.26 8.20 17.67
CA SER A 455 -1.46 8.38 16.86
C SER A 455 -2.38 9.41 17.50
N SER A 456 -2.88 10.34 16.68
CA SER A 456 -3.89 11.32 17.08
C SER A 456 -5.25 11.09 16.40
N SER A 457 -5.41 9.99 15.65
CA SER A 457 -6.61 9.71 14.86
C SER A 457 -6.93 8.21 14.76
N ALA A 458 -8.18 7.89 14.40
CA ALA A 458 -8.63 6.51 14.20
C ALA A 458 -7.96 5.78 13.03
N ALA A 459 -7.06 6.43 12.27
CA ALA A 459 -6.26 5.77 11.25
C ALA A 459 -5.26 4.75 11.83
N GLN A 460 -4.95 4.83 13.12
CA GLN A 460 -4.17 3.84 13.85
C GLN A 460 -4.64 3.76 15.31
N THR A 461 -5.06 2.57 15.73
CA THR A 461 -5.30 2.18 17.13
C THR A 461 -4.25 1.16 17.55
N PHE A 462 -3.84 1.14 18.82
CA PHE A 462 -2.73 0.30 19.29
C PHE A 462 -3.13 -1.02 19.96
N SER A 463 -4.44 -1.32 19.99
CA SER A 463 -4.99 -2.51 20.63
C SER A 463 -5.91 -3.28 19.69
N ASP A 464 -5.93 -4.61 19.84
CA ASP A 464 -6.90 -5.54 19.26
C ASP A 464 -8.10 -5.82 20.20
N ASP A 465 -8.04 -5.31 21.44
CA ASP A 465 -9.14 -5.35 22.40
C ASP A 465 -10.29 -4.40 22.01
N LEU A 466 -11.53 -4.85 22.17
CA LEU A 466 -12.72 -4.10 21.74
C LEU A 466 -12.96 -2.86 22.60
N GLU A 467 -12.86 -2.97 23.93
CA GLU A 467 -13.09 -1.87 24.87
C GLU A 467 -12.02 -0.78 24.69
N LEU A 468 -10.75 -1.16 24.75
CA LEU A 468 -9.64 -0.22 24.59
C LEU A 468 -9.59 0.37 23.17
N GLY A 469 -9.92 -0.42 22.15
CA GLY A 469 -10.03 0.05 20.77
C GLY A 469 -11.17 1.05 20.59
N GLU A 470 -12.32 0.82 21.21
CA GLU A 470 -13.48 1.72 21.22
C GLU A 470 -13.17 3.03 21.94
N MET A 471 -12.56 2.98 23.13
CA MET A 471 -12.18 4.17 23.89
C MET A 471 -11.14 5.04 23.16
N GLN A 472 -10.14 4.43 22.50
CA GLN A 472 -9.20 5.17 21.65
C GLN A 472 -9.92 5.94 20.52
N ARG A 473 -10.90 5.30 19.87
CA ARG A 473 -11.68 5.95 18.81
C ARG A 473 -12.52 7.10 19.35
N GLU A 474 -13.08 6.99 20.55
CA GLU A 474 -13.81 8.09 21.16
C GLU A 474 -12.90 9.28 21.47
N VAL A 475 -11.72 9.04 22.05
CA VAL A 475 -10.69 10.08 22.25
C VAL A 475 -10.33 10.78 20.92
N PHE A 476 -10.14 10.01 19.85
CA PHE A 476 -9.87 10.57 18.53
C PHE A 476 -11.06 11.32 17.93
N HIS A 477 -12.28 10.85 18.14
CA HIS A 477 -13.48 11.57 17.74
C HIS A 477 -13.58 12.92 18.47
N GLN A 478 -13.26 12.97 19.77
CA GLN A 478 -13.21 14.23 20.52
C GLN A 478 -12.08 15.16 20.06
N ASN A 479 -10.95 14.62 19.59
CA ASN A 479 -9.91 15.43 18.93
C ASN A 479 -10.42 16.12 17.67
N ASP A 480 -11.20 15.41 16.85
CA ASP A 480 -11.78 15.97 15.62
C ASP A 480 -12.80 17.06 15.94
N VAL A 481 -13.62 16.87 16.99
CA VAL A 481 -14.53 17.90 17.50
C VAL A 481 -13.75 19.14 17.97
N ALA A 482 -12.70 18.95 18.78
CA ALA A 482 -11.85 20.03 19.27
C ALA A 482 -11.18 20.79 18.11
N ALA A 483 -10.70 20.09 17.09
CA ALA A 483 -10.09 20.71 15.92
C ALA A 483 -11.08 21.59 15.14
N ARG A 484 -12.33 21.13 14.96
CA ARG A 484 -13.42 21.92 14.35
C ARG A 484 -13.73 23.17 15.19
N LEU A 485 -13.94 23.01 16.50
CA LEU A 485 -14.20 24.13 17.40
C LEU A 485 -13.06 25.16 17.41
N ARG A 486 -11.81 24.73 17.29
CA ARG A 486 -10.64 25.61 17.17
C ARG A 486 -10.60 26.34 15.84
N HIS A 487 -11.03 25.70 14.77
CA HIS A 487 -11.14 26.32 13.45
C HIS A 487 -12.22 27.41 13.47
N ASP A 488 -13.38 27.12 14.05
CA ASP A 488 -14.52 28.04 14.12
C ASP A 488 -14.26 29.22 15.07
N ASN A 489 -13.57 28.99 16.19
CA ASN A 489 -13.16 30.05 17.11
C ASN A 489 -11.66 29.97 17.45
N PRO A 490 -10.80 30.70 16.71
CA PRO A 490 -9.36 30.68 16.94
C PRO A 490 -8.87 31.20 18.30
N ARG A 491 -9.72 31.87 19.08
CA ARG A 491 -9.36 32.38 20.40
C ARG A 491 -9.30 31.27 21.46
N ARG A 492 -10.02 30.17 21.25
CA ARG A 492 -9.93 28.98 22.09
C ARG A 492 -8.59 28.30 21.85
N PRO A 493 -7.69 28.17 22.83
CA PRO A 493 -6.40 27.52 22.62
C PRO A 493 -6.60 26.00 22.51
N LEU A 494 -5.90 25.35 21.57
CA LEU A 494 -5.82 23.90 21.53
C LEU A 494 -4.65 23.45 22.41
N VAL A 495 -4.94 22.64 23.43
CA VAL A 495 -3.97 22.07 24.37
C VAL A 495 -3.81 20.60 24.03
N THR A 496 -2.57 20.17 23.78
CA THR A 496 -2.30 18.78 23.43
C THR A 496 -1.56 18.06 24.55
N LEU A 497 -2.16 16.96 25.01
CA LEU A 497 -1.53 16.04 25.94
C LEU A 497 -1.18 14.75 25.21
N VAL A 498 0.03 14.24 25.42
CA VAL A 498 0.44 12.93 24.92
C VAL A 498 0.15 11.90 26.02
N TYR A 499 -0.87 11.08 25.84
CA TYR A 499 -1.12 9.93 26.71
C TYR A 499 -0.15 8.80 26.32
N PHE A 500 0.84 8.53 27.14
CA PHE A 500 1.94 7.62 26.83
C PHE A 500 1.92 6.39 27.72
N ALA A 501 1.57 5.23 27.15
CA ALA A 501 1.45 3.98 27.91
C ALA A 501 1.89 2.77 27.07
N GLY A 502 1.95 1.59 27.70
CA GLY A 502 2.04 0.32 26.99
C GLY A 502 0.65 -0.04 26.45
N MET A 503 0.44 0.14 25.15
CA MET A 503 -0.87 -0.08 24.51
C MET A 503 -0.97 -1.43 23.79
N THR A 504 0.14 -2.17 23.70
CA THR A 504 0.20 -3.50 23.07
C THR A 504 0.55 -4.56 24.11
N TYR A 505 -0.01 -5.76 23.92
CA TYR A 505 0.16 -6.90 24.81
C TYR A 505 0.56 -8.13 24.01
N VAL A 506 1.83 -8.53 24.12
CA VAL A 506 2.37 -9.73 23.45
C VAL A 506 1.89 -11.02 24.14
N ASP A 507 1.81 -11.02 25.47
CA ASP A 507 1.21 -12.13 26.22
C ASP A 507 -0.30 -11.93 26.33
N ARG A 508 -1.08 -12.96 25.95
CA ARG A 508 -2.54 -12.93 26.01
C ARG A 508 -3.08 -13.20 27.42
N ASN A 509 -2.31 -13.88 28.27
CA ASN A 509 -2.72 -14.25 29.62
C ASN A 509 -2.45 -13.13 30.64
N GLY A 510 -1.59 -12.16 30.32
CA GLY A 510 -1.29 -10.97 31.12
C GLY A 510 -1.89 -9.66 30.59
N ARG A 511 -2.94 -9.72 29.75
CA ARG A 511 -3.61 -8.54 29.17
C ARG A 511 -4.45 -7.81 30.22
N TYR A 512 -4.21 -6.50 30.38
CA TYR A 512 -5.03 -5.63 31.24
C TYR A 512 -5.47 -4.33 30.52
N PRO A 513 -6.12 -4.43 29.34
CA PRO A 513 -6.50 -3.26 28.54
C PRO A 513 -7.50 -2.34 29.24
N HIS A 514 -8.28 -2.88 30.20
CA HIS A 514 -9.28 -2.13 30.96
C HIS A 514 -8.68 -0.93 31.70
N ALA A 515 -7.49 -1.10 32.29
CA ALA A 515 -6.83 -0.04 33.04
C ALA A 515 -6.48 1.19 32.18
N GLN A 516 -6.03 0.98 30.94
CA GLN A 516 -5.78 2.09 30.00
C GLN A 516 -7.09 2.62 29.42
N ALA A 517 -8.12 1.78 29.29
CA ALA A 517 -9.44 2.23 28.89
C ALA A 517 -10.03 3.21 29.92
N GLU A 518 -9.89 2.94 31.23
CA GLU A 518 -10.32 3.86 32.30
C GLU A 518 -9.58 5.20 32.28
N GLU A 519 -8.26 5.20 32.12
CA GLU A 519 -7.49 6.46 32.00
C GLU A 519 -7.93 7.27 30.80
N LEU A 520 -8.09 6.62 29.64
CA LEU A 520 -8.61 7.26 28.43
C LEU A 520 -10.06 7.71 28.60
N ALA A 521 -10.88 7.02 29.39
CA ALA A 521 -12.25 7.44 29.71
C ALA A 521 -12.26 8.75 30.49
N GLY A 522 -11.41 8.89 31.51
CA GLY A 522 -11.23 10.14 32.26
C GLY A 522 -10.84 11.30 31.35
N LEU A 523 -9.92 11.06 30.42
CA LEU A 523 -9.52 12.04 29.40
C LEU A 523 -10.65 12.38 28.43
N ALA A 524 -11.36 11.38 27.91
CA ALA A 524 -12.48 11.55 27.00
C ALA A 524 -13.61 12.36 27.65
N VAL A 525 -13.94 12.08 28.92
CA VAL A 525 -14.91 12.85 29.70
C VAL A 525 -14.48 14.33 29.78
N ARG A 526 -13.21 14.61 30.10
CA ARG A 526 -12.72 16.00 30.15
C ARG A 526 -12.70 16.65 28.76
N GLN A 527 -12.41 15.91 27.69
CA GLN A 527 -12.53 16.41 26.31
C GLN A 527 -13.96 16.80 25.94
N ARG A 528 -14.94 15.92 26.25
CA ARG A 528 -16.37 16.16 25.98
C ARG A 528 -16.85 17.41 26.71
N TRP A 529 -16.49 17.55 27.98
CA TRP A 529 -16.80 18.74 28.77
C TRP A 529 -16.18 20.00 28.17
N ALA A 530 -14.88 19.98 27.84
CA ALA A 530 -14.19 21.12 27.23
C ALA A 530 -14.83 21.51 25.88
N ASN A 531 -15.23 20.54 25.08
CA ASN A 531 -15.89 20.76 23.78
C ASN A 531 -17.27 21.45 23.94
N LYS A 532 -18.01 21.17 25.02
CA LYS A 532 -19.33 21.79 25.32
C LYS A 532 -19.24 23.21 25.85
N GLN A 533 -18.07 23.67 26.31
CA GLN A 533 -17.92 25.04 26.83
C GLN A 533 -18.08 26.10 25.74
N SER A 534 -18.86 27.14 26.04
CA SER A 534 -19.17 28.26 25.12
C SER A 534 -18.22 29.46 25.26
N GLY A 535 -17.38 29.49 26.29
CA GLY A 535 -16.48 30.61 26.56
C GLY A 535 -15.45 30.83 25.45
N ALA A 536 -15.29 32.10 25.04
CA ALA A 536 -14.49 32.47 23.86
C ALA A 536 -12.99 32.16 23.99
N SER A 537 -12.48 32.00 25.21
CA SER A 537 -11.09 31.72 25.54
C SER A 537 -10.88 30.37 26.24
N GLU A 538 -11.94 29.57 26.43
CA GLU A 538 -11.84 28.29 27.12
C GLU A 538 -11.01 27.29 26.31
N PRO A 539 -10.00 26.62 26.93
CA PRO A 539 -9.12 25.70 26.24
C PRO A 539 -9.87 24.47 25.73
N LEU A 540 -9.38 23.94 24.61
CA LEU A 540 -9.80 22.70 23.99
C LEU A 540 -8.72 21.65 24.23
N LEU A 541 -9.13 20.40 24.43
CA LEU A 541 -8.20 19.30 24.70
C LEU A 541 -8.07 18.35 23.51
N ARG A 542 -6.84 18.18 23.03
CA ARG A 542 -6.45 17.12 22.10
C ARG A 542 -5.57 16.11 22.82
N VAL A 543 -5.87 14.83 22.66
CA VAL A 543 -5.07 13.74 23.22
C VAL A 543 -4.38 12.98 22.09
N VAL A 544 -3.06 12.91 22.13
CA VAL A 544 -2.27 12.04 21.24
C VAL A 544 -1.90 10.80 22.02
N ILE A 545 -2.24 9.63 21.50
CA ILE A 545 -1.95 8.35 22.15
C ILE A 545 -0.57 7.88 21.66
N ALA A 546 0.32 7.60 22.61
CA ALA A 546 1.64 7.07 22.37
C ALA A 546 1.78 5.68 22.97
N ASN A 547 2.24 4.73 22.17
CA ASN A 547 2.48 3.34 22.57
C ASN A 547 3.97 3.06 22.77
N GLY A 548 4.37 2.80 24.01
CA GLY A 548 5.72 2.40 24.40
C GLY A 548 6.02 0.90 24.24
N GLY A 549 5.08 0.12 23.69
CA GLY A 549 5.13 -1.34 23.63
C GLY A 549 4.78 -2.02 24.94
N THR A 550 4.71 -3.35 24.93
CA THR A 550 4.42 -4.19 26.11
C THR A 550 5.32 -3.77 27.27
N THR A 551 4.71 -3.51 28.43
CA THR A 551 5.39 -3.09 29.67
C THR A 551 6.33 -1.89 29.49
N MET A 552 6.03 -0.98 28.56
CA MET A 552 6.84 0.22 28.26
C MET A 552 8.26 -0.09 27.74
N ARG A 553 8.53 -1.29 27.23
CA ARG A 553 9.89 -1.74 26.87
C ARG A 553 10.59 -0.92 25.77
N TYR A 554 9.86 -0.15 24.99
CA TYR A 554 10.39 0.74 23.95
C TYR A 554 10.19 2.23 24.27
N ALA A 555 9.90 2.57 25.53
CA ALA A 555 9.49 3.92 25.88
C ALA A 555 10.54 5.00 25.54
N THR A 556 11.82 4.80 25.89
CA THR A 556 12.88 5.78 25.57
C THR A 556 13.00 5.96 24.06
N TRP A 557 12.91 4.86 23.29
CA TRP A 557 12.99 4.91 21.84
C TRP A 557 11.85 5.74 21.22
N VAL A 558 10.62 5.55 21.68
CA VAL A 558 9.44 6.31 21.24
C VAL A 558 9.57 7.80 21.62
N VAL A 559 10.13 8.10 22.79
CA VAL A 559 10.44 9.47 23.18
C VAL A 559 11.44 10.11 22.22
N ASP A 560 12.56 9.44 21.95
CA ASP A 560 13.64 9.98 21.10
C ASP A 560 13.21 10.21 19.66
N HIS A 561 12.44 9.29 19.09
CA HIS A 561 12.20 9.25 17.65
C HIS A 561 10.84 9.83 17.24
N GLN A 562 9.83 9.79 18.11
CA GLN A 562 8.45 10.09 17.72
C GLN A 562 7.88 11.23 18.56
N ILE A 563 7.82 11.10 19.89
CA ILE A 563 7.35 12.18 20.77
C ILE A 563 8.27 13.39 20.63
N GLY A 564 9.59 13.22 20.60
CA GLY A 564 10.56 14.30 20.40
C GLY A 564 10.44 15.00 19.04
N ARG A 565 9.94 14.32 17.99
CA ARG A 565 9.58 15.00 16.72
C ARG A 565 8.27 15.77 16.87
N LEU A 566 7.23 15.14 17.42
CA LEU A 566 5.94 15.76 17.67
C LEU A 566 6.06 17.04 18.50
N VAL A 567 6.80 16.99 19.61
CA VAL A 567 7.09 18.08 20.54
C VAL A 567 7.81 19.27 19.87
N ARG A 568 8.62 19.01 18.83
CA ARG A 568 9.32 20.04 18.05
C ARG A 568 8.46 20.61 16.93
N SER A 569 7.62 19.78 16.30
CA SER A 569 6.78 20.20 15.17
C SER A 569 5.46 20.82 15.59
N ASP A 570 4.93 20.43 16.75
CA ASP A 570 3.61 20.83 17.23
C ASP A 570 3.72 21.60 18.54
N PRO A 571 3.58 22.93 18.50
CA PRO A 571 3.78 23.76 19.67
C PRO A 571 2.56 23.79 20.60
N THR A 572 1.47 23.10 20.27
CA THR A 572 0.32 22.93 21.18
C THR A 572 0.53 21.84 22.23
N VAL A 573 1.59 21.02 22.09
CA VAL A 573 1.96 19.99 23.07
C VAL A 573 2.34 20.63 24.39
N ALA A 574 1.49 20.45 25.39
CA ALA A 574 1.63 21.02 26.72
C ALA A 574 2.35 20.07 27.70
N GLY A 575 2.18 18.76 27.54
CA GLY A 575 2.77 17.76 28.42
C GLY A 575 2.56 16.32 27.97
N VAL A 576 3.25 15.42 28.65
CA VAL A 576 3.03 13.96 28.59
C VAL A 576 2.32 13.53 29.86
N ILE A 577 1.34 12.64 29.71
CA ILE A 577 0.57 12.06 30.80
C ILE A 577 0.51 10.54 30.64
N GLY A 578 0.06 9.81 31.66
CA GLY A 578 -0.01 8.34 31.60
C GLY A 578 1.18 7.70 32.31
N LEU A 579 1.92 6.89 31.55
CA LEU A 579 3.00 6.00 31.96
C LEU A 579 2.48 4.83 32.80
N ASP A 580 2.65 3.61 32.28
CA ASP A 580 1.95 2.42 32.79
C ASP A 580 2.72 1.63 33.87
N ARG A 581 4.06 1.61 33.83
CA ARG A 581 4.88 0.84 34.79
C ARG A 581 6.16 1.57 35.20
N SER A 582 6.48 1.50 36.49
CA SER A 582 7.71 2.03 37.08
C SER A 582 8.90 1.09 36.81
N THR A 583 9.40 1.11 35.58
CA THR A 583 10.59 0.33 35.18
C THR A 583 11.80 1.23 34.98
N ALA A 584 12.98 0.64 34.92
CA ALA A 584 14.20 1.37 34.54
C ALA A 584 14.12 2.01 33.15
N GLU A 585 13.35 1.42 32.23
CA GLU A 585 13.07 1.98 30.90
C GLU A 585 12.16 3.21 30.98
N THR A 586 11.06 3.15 31.74
CA THR A 586 10.18 4.31 31.95
C THR A 586 10.90 5.45 32.66
N ARG A 587 11.77 5.15 33.64
CA ARG A 587 12.61 6.14 34.31
C ARG A 587 13.49 6.90 33.32
N ARG A 588 14.12 6.20 32.37
CA ARG A 588 14.93 6.82 31.29
C ARG A 588 14.07 7.66 30.33
N ALA A 589 12.88 7.17 29.99
CA ALA A 589 11.94 7.93 29.17
C ALA A 589 11.51 9.26 29.84
N ILE A 590 11.24 9.25 31.15
CA ILE A 590 10.94 10.48 31.94
C ILE A 590 12.11 11.46 31.91
N ALA A 591 13.34 10.98 32.13
CA ALA A 591 14.54 11.82 32.06
C ALA A 591 14.62 12.50 30.69
N ARG A 592 14.41 11.73 29.62
CA ARG A 592 14.48 12.22 28.26
C ARG A 592 13.38 13.24 27.92
N LEU A 593 12.16 13.05 28.44
CA LEU A 593 11.09 14.04 28.34
C LEU A 593 11.44 15.34 29.08
N GLY A 594 12.11 15.23 30.24
CA GLY A 594 12.66 16.37 30.97
C GLY A 594 13.68 17.17 30.15
N GLU A 595 14.61 16.49 29.48
CA GLU A 595 15.60 17.10 28.58
C GLU A 595 14.95 17.82 27.38
N LEU A 596 13.78 17.35 26.93
CA LEU A 596 12.98 18.00 25.89
C LEU A 596 12.15 19.19 26.40
N GLY A 597 12.21 19.50 27.69
CA GLY A 597 11.43 20.57 28.32
C GLY A 597 9.94 20.26 28.35
N VAL A 598 9.56 18.99 28.51
CA VAL A 598 8.17 18.54 28.50
C VAL A 598 7.71 18.15 29.91
N PRO A 599 6.73 18.87 30.50
CA PRO A 599 6.08 18.46 31.74
C PRO A 599 5.50 17.06 31.60
N THR A 600 5.81 16.21 32.56
CA THR A 600 5.37 14.81 32.56
C THR A 600 4.61 14.52 33.84
N MET A 601 3.34 14.14 33.74
CA MET A 601 2.49 13.81 34.87
C MET A 601 2.09 12.34 34.85
N ALA A 602 2.68 11.55 35.75
CA ALA A 602 2.54 10.10 35.73
C ALA A 602 1.29 9.64 36.46
N THR A 603 0.25 9.21 35.75
CA THR A 603 -1.06 8.87 36.34
C THR A 603 -1.05 7.60 37.17
N THR A 604 -0.04 6.73 37.02
CA THR A 604 0.01 5.43 37.70
C THR A 604 1.28 5.14 38.48
N LEU A 605 2.33 5.95 38.29
CA LEU A 605 3.64 5.64 38.86
C LEU A 605 3.71 6.17 40.29
N SER A 606 3.95 5.27 41.25
CA SER A 606 4.13 5.62 42.66
C SER A 606 5.46 5.17 43.25
N ALA A 607 6.37 4.64 42.43
CA ALA A 607 7.69 4.25 42.93
C ALA A 607 8.45 5.50 43.42
N ASP A 608 9.12 5.37 44.54
CA ASP A 608 9.88 6.46 45.15
C ASP A 608 11.12 6.79 44.30
N GLY A 609 11.53 8.06 44.34
CA GLY A 609 12.71 8.54 43.64
C GLY A 609 12.51 8.85 42.15
N LEU A 610 11.27 8.75 41.64
CA LEU A 610 10.94 9.17 40.27
C LEU A 610 10.91 10.70 40.11
N GLU A 611 10.57 11.42 41.17
CA GLU A 611 10.60 12.88 41.25
C GLU A 611 12.01 13.47 41.16
N GLU A 612 13.03 12.67 41.44
CA GLU A 612 14.43 13.09 41.32
C GLU A 612 14.94 13.08 39.87
N VAL A 613 14.20 12.42 38.97
CA VAL A 613 14.62 12.17 37.58
C VAL A 613 14.55 13.44 36.74
N SER A 614 13.60 14.32 37.02
CA SER A 614 13.40 15.55 36.27
C SER A 614 12.63 16.60 37.09
N PRO A 615 13.03 17.88 37.08
CA PRO A 615 12.26 18.96 37.69
C PRO A 615 10.93 19.24 36.96
N LEU A 616 10.69 18.60 35.81
CA LEU A 616 9.44 18.67 35.07
C LEU A 616 8.55 17.43 35.27
N TYR A 617 8.93 16.54 36.19
CA TYR A 617 8.10 15.42 36.61
C TYR A 617 7.12 15.84 37.71
N PHE A 618 5.88 15.37 37.59
CA PHE A 618 4.79 15.59 38.53
C PHE A 618 4.14 14.24 38.84
N GLN A 619 3.95 13.96 40.13
CA GLN A 619 3.33 12.71 40.55
C GLN A 619 1.97 13.01 41.21
N PRO A 620 0.84 12.89 40.48
CA PRO A 620 -0.50 13.19 40.98
C PRO A 620 -1.00 12.15 42.00
N VAL A 621 -0.27 11.05 42.18
CA VAL A 621 -0.58 9.97 43.10
C VAL A 621 0.45 9.88 44.22
N LEU A 622 0.01 9.43 45.42
CA LEU A 622 0.91 9.28 46.56
C LEU A 622 1.95 8.16 46.32
N PRO A 623 3.19 8.36 46.79
CA PRO A 623 4.30 7.41 46.59
C PRO A 623 4.15 6.13 47.43
N ASN A 624 4.97 5.13 47.15
CA ASN A 624 4.94 3.84 47.86
C ASN A 624 5.26 4.00 49.35
N SER A 625 6.12 4.93 49.72
CA SER A 625 6.36 5.29 51.13
C SER A 625 5.06 5.62 51.87
N MET A 626 4.17 6.42 51.28
CA MET A 626 2.87 6.75 51.88
C MET A 626 1.91 5.55 51.92
N GLN A 627 2.03 4.63 50.97
CA GLN A 627 1.27 3.37 50.99
C GLN A 627 1.77 2.43 52.08
N ALA A 628 3.08 2.33 52.30
CA ALA A 628 3.63 1.56 53.41
C ALA A 628 3.20 2.14 54.76
N THR A 629 3.23 3.47 54.92
CA THR A 629 2.69 4.14 56.12
C THR A 629 1.21 3.82 56.33
N LEU A 630 0.37 3.90 55.29
CA LEU A 630 -1.05 3.53 55.38
C LEU A 630 -1.23 2.08 55.84
N VAL A 631 -0.45 1.14 55.28
CA VAL A 631 -0.51 -0.29 55.64
C VAL A 631 -0.09 -0.48 57.10
N ALA A 632 0.98 0.16 57.55
CA ALA A 632 1.44 0.08 58.93
C ALA A 632 0.41 0.65 59.91
N GLU A 633 -0.11 1.85 59.65
CA GLU A 633 -1.17 2.50 60.44
C GLU A 633 -2.41 1.61 60.57
N TYR A 634 -2.81 0.94 59.48
CA TYR A 634 -3.93 0.01 59.50
C TYR A 634 -3.62 -1.25 60.31
N VAL A 635 -2.48 -1.90 60.08
CA VAL A 635 -2.09 -3.13 60.78
C VAL A 635 -1.98 -2.90 62.29
N LEU A 636 -1.43 -1.75 62.69
CA LEU A 636 -1.26 -1.38 64.10
C LEU A 636 -2.58 -0.95 64.75
N GLY A 637 -3.49 -0.33 64.00
CA GLY A 637 -4.72 0.26 64.52
C GLY A 637 -5.98 -0.58 64.40
N ALA A 638 -6.01 -1.59 63.52
CA ALA A 638 -7.17 -2.44 63.30
C ALA A 638 -7.50 -3.30 64.55
N ARG A 639 -8.78 -3.36 64.89
CA ARG A 639 -9.31 -4.09 66.06
C ARG A 639 -10.47 -5.00 65.68
N ASN A 640 -10.52 -6.15 66.34
CA ASN A 640 -11.70 -7.01 66.36
C ASN A 640 -12.84 -6.32 67.14
N ARG A 641 -14.06 -6.87 67.06
CA ARG A 641 -15.25 -6.33 67.75
C ARG A 641 -15.10 -6.24 69.26
N ASP A 642 -14.27 -7.11 69.85
CA ASP A 642 -13.97 -7.13 71.28
C ASP A 642 -12.83 -6.16 71.69
N GLY A 643 -12.28 -5.40 70.73
CA GLY A 643 -11.19 -4.45 70.96
C GLY A 643 -9.79 -5.07 70.97
N SER A 644 -9.63 -6.37 70.70
CA SER A 644 -8.32 -7.01 70.57
C SER A 644 -7.61 -6.62 69.26
N PRO A 645 -6.26 -6.61 69.21
CA PRO A 645 -5.52 -6.42 67.96
C PRO A 645 -5.87 -7.48 66.92
N ARG A 646 -6.19 -7.04 65.71
CA ARG A 646 -6.67 -7.93 64.64
C ARG A 646 -5.55 -8.72 63.97
N TYR A 647 -4.38 -8.09 63.78
CA TYR A 647 -3.29 -8.65 62.97
C TYR A 647 -2.05 -8.97 63.79
N GLY A 648 -1.34 -10.02 63.43
CA GLY A 648 -0.04 -10.44 63.97
C GLY A 648 1.10 -9.93 63.10
N LYS A 649 1.78 -10.83 62.38
CA LYS A 649 2.81 -10.51 61.37
C LYS A 649 2.19 -10.20 60.01
N VAL A 650 2.94 -9.49 59.17
CA VAL A 650 2.58 -9.22 57.77
C VAL A 650 3.55 -10.00 56.86
N ASN A 651 3.07 -11.07 56.25
CA ASN A 651 3.84 -11.88 55.30
C ASN A 651 3.67 -11.31 53.89
N VAL A 652 4.78 -11.08 53.17
CA VAL A 652 4.80 -10.26 51.95
C VAL A 652 5.06 -11.13 50.73
N TYR A 653 4.16 -11.05 49.75
CA TYR A 653 4.18 -11.82 48.51
C TYR A 653 4.51 -10.89 47.35
N VAL A 654 5.69 -11.04 46.73
CA VAL A 654 6.19 -10.14 45.67
C VAL A 654 6.81 -10.89 44.48
N SER A 655 6.82 -10.24 43.32
CA SER A 655 7.59 -10.73 42.17
C SER A 655 9.08 -10.44 42.34
N ASP A 656 9.94 -11.37 41.93
CA ASP A 656 11.41 -11.28 41.98
C ASP A 656 12.02 -10.62 40.72
N ASP A 657 11.32 -9.65 40.12
CA ASP A 657 11.83 -8.91 38.96
C ASP A 657 12.70 -7.71 39.41
N PRO A 658 14.04 -7.75 39.24
CA PRO A 658 14.90 -6.65 39.67
C PRO A 658 14.66 -5.36 38.88
N ALA A 659 14.05 -5.42 37.70
CA ALA A 659 13.73 -4.26 36.88
C ALA A 659 12.44 -3.53 37.30
N ASP A 660 11.61 -4.15 38.16
CA ASP A 660 10.39 -3.55 38.69
C ASP A 660 10.71 -2.66 39.91
N ILE A 661 10.89 -1.36 39.65
CA ILE A 661 11.24 -0.38 40.69
C ILE A 661 10.12 -0.26 41.72
N TYR A 662 8.86 -0.37 41.29
CA TYR A 662 7.71 -0.22 42.17
C TYR A 662 7.65 -1.32 43.23
N VAL A 663 7.82 -2.59 42.84
CA VAL A 663 7.75 -3.72 43.80
C VAL A 663 8.87 -3.57 44.83
N ARG A 664 10.08 -3.25 44.37
CA ARG A 664 11.25 -3.12 45.24
C ARG A 664 11.15 -1.98 46.25
N THR A 665 10.71 -0.78 45.83
CA THR A 665 10.60 0.33 46.81
C THR A 665 9.45 0.10 47.78
N LEU A 666 8.32 -0.46 47.33
CA LEU A 666 7.21 -0.81 48.22
C LEU A 666 7.63 -1.84 49.27
N GLU A 667 8.36 -2.89 48.89
CA GLU A 667 8.88 -3.87 49.84
C GLU A 667 9.80 -3.22 50.89
N ASN A 668 10.72 -2.36 50.45
CA ASN A 668 11.64 -1.66 51.36
C ASN A 668 10.91 -0.74 52.34
N ASP A 669 9.93 0.02 51.84
CA ASP A 669 9.14 0.93 52.67
C ASP A 669 8.26 0.15 53.65
N LEU A 670 7.64 -0.95 53.22
CA LEU A 670 6.88 -1.83 54.13
C LEU A 670 7.76 -2.39 55.23
N ARG A 671 8.98 -2.85 54.89
CA ARG A 671 9.95 -3.33 55.88
C ARG A 671 10.31 -2.24 56.89
N HIS A 672 10.47 -1.00 56.42
CA HIS A 672 10.78 0.14 57.27
C HIS A 672 9.62 0.48 58.22
N GLU A 673 8.42 0.66 57.68
CA GLU A 673 7.24 1.15 58.41
C GLU A 673 6.66 0.08 59.37
N LEU A 674 6.70 -1.20 59.00
CA LEU A 674 6.16 -2.28 59.84
C LEU A 674 7.12 -2.74 60.94
N GLY A 675 8.43 -2.50 60.81
CA GLY A 675 9.44 -2.90 61.78
C GLY A 675 9.29 -4.36 62.22
N ASP A 676 9.11 -4.59 63.53
CA ASP A 676 8.94 -5.93 64.10
C ASP A 676 7.67 -6.66 63.65
N ARG A 677 6.71 -5.98 62.99
CA ARG A 677 5.51 -6.62 62.42
C ARG A 677 5.74 -7.15 61.02
N PHE A 678 6.84 -6.80 60.38
CA PHE A 678 7.23 -7.36 59.08
C PHE A 678 7.56 -8.85 59.23
N GLY A 679 6.94 -9.69 58.39
CA GLY A 679 7.04 -11.14 58.38
C GLY A 679 8.02 -11.67 57.34
N GLU A 680 7.77 -12.90 56.87
CA GLU A 680 8.56 -13.54 55.81
C GLU A 680 8.23 -12.94 54.42
N ILE A 681 9.19 -12.99 53.50
CA ILE A 681 9.02 -12.61 52.10
C ILE A 681 8.96 -13.87 51.26
N GLU A 682 7.92 -13.97 50.44
CA GLU A 682 7.67 -15.09 49.53
C GLU A 682 7.76 -14.61 48.07
N PRO A 683 8.97 -14.66 47.46
CA PRO A 683 9.16 -14.19 46.10
C PRO A 683 8.75 -15.23 45.05
N TRP A 684 8.34 -14.78 43.86
CA TRP A 684 8.21 -15.62 42.65
C TRP A 684 8.79 -14.98 41.41
N SER A 685 9.39 -15.80 40.54
CA SER A 685 9.83 -15.35 39.20
C SER A 685 8.82 -15.75 38.11
N ASP A 686 8.00 -16.76 38.37
CA ASP A 686 6.99 -17.27 37.45
C ASP A 686 5.67 -17.50 38.20
N GLN A 687 4.54 -17.16 37.57
CA GLN A 687 3.22 -17.25 38.18
C GLN A 687 2.86 -18.68 38.63
N GLY A 688 3.36 -19.70 37.93
CA GLY A 688 3.16 -21.11 38.31
C GLY A 688 3.82 -21.49 39.63
N GLN A 689 4.70 -20.64 40.18
CA GLN A 689 5.33 -20.85 41.49
C GLN A 689 4.44 -20.38 42.65
N ILE A 690 3.43 -19.54 42.41
CA ILE A 690 2.58 -18.95 43.46
C ILE A 690 1.94 -20.05 44.35
N PRO A 691 1.37 -21.15 43.81
CA PRO A 691 0.77 -22.20 44.65
C PRO A 691 1.75 -22.96 45.55
N SER A 692 3.06 -22.82 45.32
CA SER A 692 4.11 -23.48 46.11
C SER A 692 4.71 -22.58 47.21
N ARG A 693 4.31 -21.31 47.28
CA ARG A 693 4.77 -20.37 48.31
C ARG A 693 4.19 -20.75 49.67
N ARG A 694 4.90 -20.42 50.76
CA ARG A 694 4.38 -20.66 52.11
C ARG A 694 3.20 -19.72 52.39
N MET A 695 2.08 -20.25 52.88
CA MET A 695 0.85 -19.48 53.14
C MET A 695 0.29 -19.82 54.52
N PRO A 696 0.61 -19.07 55.59
CA PRO A 696 0.06 -19.34 56.91
C PRO A 696 -1.46 -19.10 56.92
N CYS A 697 -2.22 -20.09 57.37
CA CYS A 697 -3.67 -20.01 57.51
C CYS A 697 -4.08 -19.30 58.81
N ALA A 698 -5.35 -18.88 58.90
CA ALA A 698 -5.87 -18.25 60.10
C ALA A 698 -5.81 -19.22 61.32
N PRO A 699 -5.56 -18.70 62.53
CA PRO A 699 -5.57 -19.52 63.73
C PRO A 699 -7.00 -20.02 64.04
N ALA A 700 -7.10 -21.23 64.58
CA ALA A 700 -8.37 -21.81 65.03
C ALA A 700 -9.01 -21.03 66.20
N ASP A 701 -8.20 -20.33 66.99
CA ASP A 701 -8.65 -19.44 68.05
C ASP A 701 -8.74 -18.00 67.53
N HIS A 702 -9.97 -17.53 67.29
CA HIS A 702 -10.24 -16.19 66.74
C HIS A 702 -9.87 -15.03 67.70
N ALA A 703 -9.53 -15.31 68.96
CA ALA A 703 -8.99 -14.30 69.88
C ALA A 703 -7.49 -14.02 69.63
N GLN A 704 -6.80 -14.90 68.90
CA GLN A 704 -5.41 -14.68 68.52
C GLN A 704 -5.32 -13.80 67.27
N PRO A 705 -4.38 -12.83 67.23
CA PRO A 705 -4.18 -12.02 66.04
C PRO A 705 -3.78 -12.90 64.84
N SER A 706 -4.47 -12.73 63.71
CA SER A 706 -4.16 -13.46 62.47
C SER A 706 -2.97 -12.83 61.75
N ASP A 707 -2.12 -13.65 61.15
CA ASP A 707 -1.13 -13.14 60.19
C ASP A 707 -1.85 -12.55 58.96
N LEU A 708 -1.39 -11.38 58.53
CA LEU A 708 -1.89 -10.71 57.33
C LEU A 708 -1.04 -11.13 56.13
N LEU A 709 -1.69 -11.62 55.07
CA LEU A 709 -1.01 -11.86 53.80
C LEU A 709 -1.08 -10.59 52.96
N PHE A 710 0.06 -9.93 52.79
CA PHE A 710 0.18 -8.74 51.95
C PHE A 710 0.58 -9.13 50.51
N PHE A 711 -0.32 -8.89 49.57
CA PHE A 711 -0.03 -9.08 48.15
C PHE A 711 0.64 -7.82 47.58
N GLY A 712 1.96 -7.91 47.38
CA GLY A 712 2.81 -6.89 46.76
C GLY A 712 3.10 -7.13 45.26
N GLY A 713 2.44 -8.10 44.63
CA GLY A 713 2.59 -8.45 43.21
C GLY A 713 1.91 -7.47 42.24
N ARG A 714 1.76 -7.90 40.98
CA ARG A 714 1.04 -7.15 39.93
C ARG A 714 -0.32 -7.83 39.63
N ASN A 715 -1.23 -7.11 39.00
CA ASN A 715 -2.60 -7.57 38.71
C ASN A 715 -2.72 -9.00 38.15
N PRO A 716 -1.91 -9.45 37.16
CA PRO A 716 -1.98 -10.81 36.63
C PRO A 716 -1.91 -11.89 37.70
N ASP A 717 -1.16 -11.62 38.77
CA ASP A 717 -0.82 -12.59 39.80
C ASP A 717 -1.84 -12.63 40.95
N PHE A 718 -2.75 -11.65 41.03
CA PHE A 718 -3.67 -11.53 42.17
C PHE A 718 -4.71 -12.66 42.22
N GLY A 719 -5.39 -12.95 41.10
CA GLY A 719 -6.36 -14.05 41.03
C GLY A 719 -5.73 -15.41 41.37
N PRO A 720 -4.61 -15.80 40.71
CA PRO A 720 -3.85 -17.00 41.07
C PRO A 720 -3.41 -17.05 42.54
N PHE A 721 -3.00 -15.91 43.11
CA PHE A 721 -2.65 -15.81 44.52
C PHE A 721 -3.85 -16.10 45.43
N VAL A 722 -4.98 -15.43 45.24
CA VAL A 722 -6.20 -15.68 46.04
C VAL A 722 -6.66 -17.13 45.90
N SER A 723 -6.62 -17.69 44.69
CA SER A 723 -6.96 -19.09 44.44
C SER A 723 -6.03 -20.06 45.17
N ALA A 724 -4.72 -19.78 45.19
CA ALA A 724 -3.75 -20.59 45.91
C ALA A 724 -3.99 -20.57 47.43
N VAL A 725 -4.26 -19.39 48.01
CA VAL A 725 -4.58 -19.28 49.44
C VAL A 725 -5.87 -20.05 49.76
N ALA A 726 -6.90 -19.92 48.92
CA ALA A 726 -8.17 -20.65 49.08
C ALA A 726 -7.99 -22.18 49.03
N GLN A 727 -7.16 -22.67 48.10
CA GLN A 727 -6.85 -24.09 48.00
C GLN A 727 -6.04 -24.61 49.18
N HIS A 728 -5.13 -23.78 49.73
CA HIS A 728 -4.26 -24.17 50.84
C HIS A 728 -5.00 -24.16 52.19
N CYS A 729 -5.81 -23.14 52.45
CA CYS A 729 -6.38 -22.89 53.78
C CYS A 729 -7.87 -23.27 53.92
N GLY A 730 -8.59 -23.47 52.81
CA GLY A 730 -9.99 -23.90 52.86
C GLY A 730 -10.89 -22.93 53.65
N ALA A 731 -11.44 -23.39 54.78
CA ALA A 731 -12.29 -22.56 55.65
C ALA A 731 -11.49 -21.60 56.56
N ASP A 732 -10.21 -21.90 56.83
CA ASP A 732 -9.35 -21.15 57.75
C ASP A 732 -8.58 -20.06 57.01
N MET A 733 -9.25 -19.33 56.13
CA MET A 733 -8.62 -18.31 55.28
C MET A 733 -8.04 -17.15 56.10
N PRO A 734 -6.77 -16.79 55.90
CA PRO A 734 -6.18 -15.61 56.53
C PRO A 734 -6.69 -14.32 55.87
N PRO A 735 -6.64 -13.18 56.57
CA PRO A 735 -6.91 -11.88 55.97
C PRO A 735 -5.89 -11.57 54.87
N ILE A 736 -6.38 -11.05 53.74
CA ILE A 736 -5.56 -10.62 52.60
C ILE A 736 -5.70 -9.10 52.44
N LEU A 737 -4.55 -8.42 52.37
CA LEU A 737 -4.44 -7.02 51.97
C LEU A 737 -3.61 -6.90 50.70
N ALA A 738 -4.19 -6.37 49.65
CA ALA A 738 -3.51 -6.17 48.38
C ALA A 738 -3.01 -4.74 48.21
N ASN A 739 -1.91 -4.57 47.48
CA ASN A 739 -1.41 -3.27 47.08
C ASN A 739 -2.37 -2.54 46.12
N ASP A 740 -2.02 -1.31 45.73
CA ASP A 740 -2.82 -0.46 44.85
C ASP A 740 -2.97 -0.98 43.41
N THR A 741 -2.26 -2.04 43.04
CA THR A 741 -2.44 -2.66 41.73
C THR A 741 -3.70 -3.52 41.68
N ALA A 742 -4.18 -3.98 42.84
CA ALA A 742 -5.39 -4.80 42.95
C ALA A 742 -6.69 -4.03 42.65
N THR A 743 -6.69 -2.69 42.65
CA THR A 743 -7.86 -1.89 42.20
C THR A 743 -8.34 -2.33 40.81
N ARG A 744 -7.41 -2.78 39.96
CA ARG A 744 -7.67 -3.29 38.61
C ARG A 744 -8.21 -4.71 38.60
N ALA A 745 -7.83 -5.52 39.58
CA ALA A 745 -8.32 -6.88 39.73
C ALA A 745 -9.74 -6.90 40.32
N VAL A 746 -10.05 -5.97 41.22
CA VAL A 746 -11.39 -5.87 41.83
C VAL A 746 -12.44 -5.28 40.89
N SER A 747 -12.04 -4.58 39.82
CA SER A 747 -12.95 -4.06 38.79
C SER A 747 -13.05 -4.95 37.53
N ASP A 748 -12.15 -5.94 37.38
CA ASP A 748 -12.10 -6.81 36.20
C ASP A 748 -12.85 -8.13 36.41
N LYS A 749 -13.89 -8.36 35.61
CA LYS A 749 -14.71 -9.58 35.65
C LYS A 749 -13.92 -10.87 35.49
N LEU A 750 -12.82 -10.88 34.73
CA LEU A 750 -11.98 -12.08 34.56
C LEU A 750 -11.32 -12.49 35.87
N VAL A 751 -10.86 -11.51 36.65
CA VAL A 751 -10.25 -11.77 37.95
C VAL A 751 -11.32 -12.09 38.99
N GLN A 752 -12.45 -11.37 38.99
CA GLN A 752 -13.60 -11.67 39.84
C GLN A 752 -14.04 -13.14 39.68
N ASN A 753 -14.28 -13.59 38.44
CA ASN A 753 -14.70 -14.96 38.13
C ASN A 753 -13.69 -16.05 38.55
N SER A 754 -12.43 -15.69 38.78
CA SER A 754 -11.38 -16.64 39.21
C SER A 754 -11.28 -16.77 40.73
N ALA A 755 -11.91 -15.87 41.48
CA ALA A 755 -11.88 -15.84 42.94
C ALA A 755 -13.06 -16.61 43.56
N PRO A 756 -12.89 -17.19 44.77
CA PRO A 756 -13.99 -17.81 45.50
C PRO A 756 -15.15 -16.84 45.75
N THR A 757 -16.39 -17.31 45.62
CA THR A 757 -17.61 -16.51 45.89
C THR A 757 -17.69 -16.08 47.35
N GLY A 758 -18.06 -14.82 47.61
CA GLY A 758 -18.26 -14.29 48.97
C GLY A 758 -16.97 -13.95 49.72
N PHE A 759 -15.84 -13.84 49.02
CA PHE A 759 -14.54 -13.57 49.65
C PHE A 759 -14.30 -12.06 49.84
N PRO A 760 -14.06 -11.58 51.07
CA PRO A 760 -13.73 -10.18 51.31
C PRO A 760 -12.26 -9.91 50.96
N VAL A 761 -12.03 -8.83 50.20
CA VAL A 761 -10.67 -8.40 49.82
C VAL A 761 -10.44 -6.98 50.33
N HIS A 762 -9.35 -6.82 51.09
CA HIS A 762 -8.82 -5.52 51.45
C HIS A 762 -7.79 -5.12 50.40
N TYR A 763 -7.85 -3.89 49.93
CA TYR A 763 -6.89 -3.39 48.95
C TYR A 763 -6.62 -1.91 49.17
N VAL A 764 -5.40 -1.50 48.86
CA VAL A 764 -5.05 -0.09 48.81
C VAL A 764 -5.66 0.54 47.56
N ALA A 765 -6.19 1.74 47.68
CA ALA A 765 -6.67 2.52 46.56
C ALA A 765 -6.19 3.97 46.63
N LYS A 766 -5.97 4.57 45.46
CA LYS A 766 -5.56 5.97 45.30
C LYS A 766 -6.69 6.74 44.62
N GLY A 767 -6.72 8.07 44.78
CA GLY A 767 -7.79 8.89 44.22
C GLY A 767 -9.17 8.52 44.75
N VAL A 768 -9.21 8.19 46.03
CA VAL A 768 -10.32 7.54 46.75
C VAL A 768 -11.67 8.24 46.58
N PRO A 769 -11.79 9.60 46.57
CA PRO A 769 -13.08 10.25 46.40
C PRO A 769 -13.81 9.90 45.10
N ALA A 770 -13.08 9.60 44.01
CA ALA A 770 -13.69 9.17 42.74
C ALA A 770 -14.31 7.77 42.83
N LEU A 771 -13.57 6.79 43.39
CA LEU A 771 -14.09 5.45 43.69
C LEU A 771 -15.32 5.50 44.59
N LEU A 772 -15.24 6.33 45.62
CA LEU A 772 -16.26 6.53 46.65
C LEU A 772 -17.45 7.38 46.17
N ALA A 773 -17.45 7.89 44.93
CA ALA A 773 -18.62 8.52 44.31
C ALA A 773 -19.75 7.50 44.07
N GLY A 774 -19.40 6.22 44.00
CA GLY A 774 -20.34 5.08 44.00
C GLY A 774 -21.10 4.88 42.69
N ARG A 775 -21.93 3.84 42.65
CA ARG A 775 -22.63 3.38 41.43
C ARG A 775 -23.58 4.40 40.82
N ASN A 776 -24.19 5.27 41.62
CA ASN A 776 -25.09 6.30 41.12
C ASN A 776 -24.36 7.26 40.16
N CYS A 777 -23.04 7.43 40.35
CA CYS A 777 -22.22 8.28 39.51
C CYS A 777 -22.24 7.79 38.05
N VAL A 778 -22.14 6.48 37.82
CA VAL A 778 -22.16 5.90 36.46
C VAL A 778 -23.57 5.59 35.95
N ARG A 779 -24.53 5.31 36.85
CA ARG A 779 -25.90 4.93 36.48
C ARG A 779 -26.80 6.15 36.25
N ASP A 780 -26.83 7.02 37.24
CA ASP A 780 -27.75 8.16 37.31
C ASP A 780 -27.07 9.47 36.87
N GLY A 781 -25.73 9.51 36.93
CA GLY A 781 -24.93 10.70 36.62
C GLY A 781 -24.73 11.60 37.83
N GLU A 782 -24.97 11.08 39.04
CA GLU A 782 -24.92 11.83 40.30
C GLU A 782 -24.10 11.07 41.34
N PRO A 783 -23.19 11.74 42.08
CA PRO A 783 -22.47 11.10 43.16
C PRO A 783 -23.43 10.69 44.29
N VAL A 784 -23.10 9.63 45.01
CA VAL A 784 -23.92 9.14 46.14
C VAL A 784 -23.95 10.15 47.33
N ARG A 785 -23.07 11.16 47.32
CA ARG A 785 -22.88 12.12 48.41
C ARG A 785 -22.66 13.54 47.86
N PRO A 786 -22.82 14.59 48.71
CA PRO A 786 -22.42 15.95 48.34
C PRO A 786 -20.97 15.96 47.86
N ALA A 787 -20.75 16.51 46.68
CA ALA A 787 -19.44 16.52 46.04
C ALA A 787 -19.21 17.84 45.30
N SER A 788 -18.01 18.02 44.76
CA SER A 788 -17.67 19.23 44.02
C SER A 788 -18.38 19.30 42.65
N PRO A 789 -18.53 20.49 42.05
CA PRO A 789 -19.08 20.64 40.70
C PRO A 789 -18.39 19.77 39.64
N ASN A 790 -17.07 19.61 39.72
CA ASN A 790 -16.34 18.73 38.80
C ASN A 790 -16.61 17.24 39.05
N MET A 791 -16.95 16.83 40.28
CA MET A 791 -17.42 15.46 40.53
C MET A 791 -18.78 15.21 39.86
N HIS A 792 -19.74 16.15 39.96
CA HIS A 792 -21.01 16.04 39.24
C HIS A 792 -20.79 15.99 37.72
N THR A 793 -19.85 16.78 37.21
CA THR A 793 -19.45 16.75 35.81
C THR A 793 -18.90 15.38 35.40
N LEU A 794 -17.97 14.83 36.18
CA LEU A 794 -17.42 13.50 35.95
C LEU A 794 -18.54 12.46 35.86
N CYS A 795 -19.45 12.42 36.85
CA CYS A 795 -20.54 11.46 36.89
C CYS A 795 -21.49 11.57 35.69
N SER A 796 -21.95 12.78 35.39
CA SER A 796 -22.88 13.04 34.28
C SER A 796 -22.28 12.62 32.92
N GLU A 797 -21.04 13.04 32.64
CA GLU A 797 -20.38 12.70 31.38
C GLU A 797 -19.99 11.22 31.30
N LEU A 798 -19.61 10.59 32.41
CA LEU A 798 -19.26 9.16 32.47
C LEU A 798 -20.48 8.28 32.23
N ARG A 799 -21.65 8.64 32.79
CA ARG A 799 -22.94 8.01 32.47
C ARG A 799 -23.23 8.07 30.97
N ASP A 800 -23.07 9.25 30.38
CA ASP A 800 -23.33 9.44 28.95
C ASP A 800 -22.31 8.68 28.09
N LEU A 801 -21.05 8.60 28.53
CA LEU A 801 -19.99 7.86 27.86
C LEU A 801 -20.28 6.36 27.87
N ARG A 802 -20.63 5.79 29.03
CA ARG A 802 -21.04 4.38 29.18
C ARG A 802 -22.25 4.01 28.32
N ARG A 803 -23.19 4.93 28.12
CA ARG A 803 -24.34 4.74 27.22
C ARG A 803 -23.94 4.76 25.75
N ALA A 804 -22.94 5.56 25.38
CA ALA A 804 -22.47 5.68 24.01
C ALA A 804 -21.52 4.54 23.59
N LEU A 805 -20.77 3.98 24.54
CA LEU A 805 -19.73 2.98 24.30
C LEU A 805 -20.14 1.62 24.88
N PRO A 806 -20.69 0.70 24.06
CA PRO A 806 -21.24 -0.57 24.56
C PRO A 806 -20.22 -1.49 25.23
N HIS A 807 -18.93 -1.39 24.88
CA HIS A 807 -17.90 -2.25 25.45
C HIS A 807 -17.31 -1.70 26.75
N PHE A 808 -17.49 -0.40 27.04
CA PHE A 808 -17.02 0.23 28.28
C PHE A 808 -18.13 0.21 29.34
N GLN A 809 -18.17 -0.84 30.17
CA GLN A 809 -19.24 -1.07 31.16
C GLN A 809 -18.69 -1.16 32.59
N VAL A 810 -18.43 0.00 33.19
CA VAL A 810 -17.98 0.14 34.58
C VAL A 810 -19.14 0.25 35.59
N SER A 811 -18.98 -0.36 36.77
CA SER A 811 -19.97 -0.35 37.87
C SER A 811 -19.91 0.90 38.75
N TRP A 812 -18.76 1.54 38.83
CA TRP A 812 -18.50 2.83 39.49
C TRP A 812 -17.28 3.49 38.84
N PRO A 813 -16.97 4.75 39.14
CA PRO A 813 -15.77 5.39 38.58
C PRO A 813 -14.50 4.71 39.13
N GLY A 814 -13.63 4.23 38.25
CA GLY A 814 -12.30 3.74 38.66
C GLY A 814 -11.40 4.88 39.14
N ASP A 815 -10.39 4.55 39.95
CA ASP A 815 -9.35 5.49 40.38
C ASP A 815 -8.69 6.20 39.19
N ARG A 816 -8.34 5.43 38.16
CA ARG A 816 -7.72 5.87 36.92
C ARG A 816 -8.59 6.79 36.08
N THR A 817 -9.91 6.57 36.12
CA THR A 817 -10.86 7.47 35.47
C THR A 817 -10.81 8.86 36.13
N GLY A 818 -10.83 8.89 37.47
CA GLY A 818 -10.71 10.14 38.24
C GLY A 818 -9.35 10.83 38.03
N ILE A 819 -8.25 10.07 38.12
CA ILE A 819 -6.90 10.62 37.95
C ILE A 819 -6.71 11.17 36.53
N GLY A 820 -7.12 10.43 35.49
CA GLY A 820 -7.05 10.92 34.11
C GLY A 820 -7.84 12.21 33.89
N PHE A 821 -9.02 12.32 34.50
CA PHE A 821 -9.87 13.51 34.46
C PHE A 821 -9.21 14.73 35.14
N ASP A 822 -8.56 14.52 36.30
CA ASP A 822 -7.89 15.57 37.06
C ASP A 822 -6.60 16.04 36.42
N VAL A 823 -5.78 15.12 35.91
CA VAL A 823 -4.55 15.49 35.20
C VAL A 823 -4.88 16.39 34.00
N ALA A 824 -5.91 16.06 33.22
CA ALA A 824 -6.35 16.92 32.15
C ALA A 824 -6.82 18.30 32.64
N GLU A 825 -7.54 18.36 33.77
CA GLU A 825 -7.98 19.63 34.36
C GLU A 825 -6.82 20.52 34.82
N LEU A 826 -5.82 19.93 35.48
CA LEU A 826 -4.64 20.65 35.93
C LEU A 826 -3.91 21.31 34.75
N PHE A 827 -3.75 20.59 33.63
CA PHE A 827 -3.15 21.17 32.42
C PHE A 827 -4.01 22.26 31.79
N LEU A 828 -5.33 22.06 31.68
CA LEU A 828 -6.24 23.05 31.11
C LEU A 828 -6.29 24.32 31.98
N GLY A 829 -6.36 24.16 33.30
CA GLY A 829 -6.30 25.23 34.30
C GLY A 829 -4.98 26.00 34.25
N ALA A 830 -3.85 25.29 34.16
CA ALA A 830 -2.52 25.91 34.00
C ALA A 830 -2.43 26.77 32.73
N VAL A 831 -2.95 26.26 31.59
CA VAL A 831 -2.99 27.04 30.34
C VAL A 831 -3.92 28.24 30.47
N LYS A 832 -5.10 28.08 31.06
CA LYS A 832 -6.07 29.15 31.28
C LYS A 832 -5.46 30.28 32.12
N ARG A 833 -4.81 29.94 33.24
CA ARG A 833 -4.15 30.91 34.12
C ARG A 833 -2.95 31.59 33.44
N ASN A 834 -2.14 30.84 32.70
CA ASN A 834 -1.00 31.40 31.98
C ASN A 834 -1.44 32.45 30.95
N ARG A 835 -2.50 32.17 30.19
CA ARG A 835 -3.03 33.07 29.16
C ARG A 835 -3.77 34.29 29.70
N ALA A 836 -4.25 34.25 30.94
CA ALA A 836 -4.86 35.41 31.59
C ALA A 836 -3.84 36.55 31.84
N ARG A 837 -2.54 36.28 31.70
CA ARG A 837 -1.50 37.29 31.84
C ARG A 837 -1.39 38.14 30.55
N PRO A 838 -1.39 39.48 30.65
CA PRO A 838 -1.34 40.38 29.48
C PRO A 838 -0.17 40.09 28.52
N GLU A 839 1.01 39.76 29.06
CA GLU A 839 2.25 39.44 28.35
C GLU A 839 2.17 38.17 27.47
N TYR A 840 1.23 37.27 27.76
CA TYR A 840 1.11 35.95 27.11
C TYR A 840 -0.23 35.76 26.37
N SER A 841 -1.03 36.83 26.25
CA SER A 841 -2.40 36.80 25.70
C SER A 841 -2.51 36.30 24.23
N GLY A 842 -1.40 36.32 23.48
CA GLY A 842 -1.30 35.82 22.10
C GLY A 842 -0.28 34.70 21.85
N ALA A 843 0.45 34.23 22.87
CA ALA A 843 1.53 33.27 22.68
C ALA A 843 1.03 31.83 22.51
N VAL A 844 1.73 31.05 21.70
CA VAL A 844 1.58 29.60 21.62
C VAL A 844 1.86 28.98 22.99
N VAL A 845 1.22 27.84 23.32
CA VAL A 845 1.36 27.17 24.62
C VAL A 845 2.84 27.01 24.99
N ASN A 846 3.29 27.73 26.02
CA ASN A 846 4.67 27.66 26.49
C ASN A 846 4.78 26.59 27.58
N ARG A 847 5.39 25.46 27.25
CA ARG A 847 5.55 24.31 28.16
C ARG A 847 6.22 24.65 29.49
N ALA A 848 7.26 25.49 29.46
CA ALA A 848 7.96 25.90 30.69
C ALA A 848 7.06 26.76 31.58
N ALA A 849 6.28 27.67 30.97
CA ALA A 849 5.33 28.49 31.71
C ALA A 849 4.17 27.64 32.29
N VAL A 850 3.66 26.67 31.53
CA VAL A 850 2.67 25.69 32.03
C VAL A 850 3.24 24.89 33.19
N ALA A 851 4.49 24.41 33.11
CA ALA A 851 5.15 23.72 34.21
C ALA A 851 5.23 24.56 35.48
N LEU A 852 5.52 25.85 35.35
CA LEU A 852 5.56 26.78 36.47
C LEU A 852 4.16 27.01 37.07
N GLU A 853 3.10 27.10 36.26
CA GLU A 853 1.73 27.19 36.78
C GLU A 853 1.32 25.92 37.51
N LEU A 854 1.69 24.73 37.00
CA LEU A 854 1.40 23.45 37.66
C LEU A 854 2.07 23.33 39.05
N ARG A 855 3.22 23.99 39.27
CA ARG A 855 3.91 24.02 40.57
C ARG A 855 3.32 25.02 41.56
N ARG A 856 2.40 25.90 41.15
CA ARG A 856 1.82 26.89 42.06
C ARG A 856 0.73 26.25 42.90
N GLY A 857 0.83 26.39 44.22
CA GLY A 857 -0.18 25.91 45.16
C GLY A 857 -1.55 26.59 45.05
N GLU A 858 -1.65 27.69 44.29
CA GLU A 858 -2.89 28.44 44.03
C GLU A 858 -3.56 28.04 42.70
N LEU A 859 -3.13 26.96 42.04
CA LEU A 859 -3.86 26.45 40.87
C LEU A 859 -5.20 25.89 41.39
N ASP A 860 -6.20 26.76 41.51
CA ASP A 860 -7.56 26.45 41.99
C ASP A 860 -8.28 25.60 40.94
N ALA A 861 -7.82 24.35 40.81
CA ALA A 861 -8.36 23.32 39.96
C ALA A 861 -9.24 22.43 40.84
N ASP A 862 -10.54 22.40 40.54
CA ASP A 862 -11.50 21.53 41.23
C ASP A 862 -11.25 20.07 40.81
N THR A 863 -10.37 19.38 41.52
CA THR A 863 -10.01 17.98 41.25
C THR A 863 -10.94 17.01 42.00
N VAL A 864 -11.22 15.85 41.38
CA VAL A 864 -12.17 14.84 41.88
C VAL A 864 -11.51 13.74 42.71
N THR A 865 -10.18 13.67 42.73
CA THR A 865 -9.39 12.67 43.47
C THR A 865 -8.78 13.19 44.77
N GLY A 866 -8.99 14.49 45.07
CA GLY A 866 -8.40 15.22 46.19
C GLY A 866 -8.28 16.70 45.83
N ASN A 867 -7.61 17.50 46.64
CA ASN A 867 -7.20 18.86 46.27
C ASN A 867 -5.72 18.83 45.87
N LEU A 868 -5.44 18.50 44.61
CA LEU A 868 -4.09 18.16 44.17
C LEU A 868 -3.23 19.42 44.02
N ARG A 869 -2.15 19.51 44.79
CA ARG A 869 -1.16 20.59 44.69
C ARG A 869 0.24 20.01 44.59
N PHE A 870 1.11 20.63 43.80
CA PHE A 870 2.50 20.17 43.61
C PHE A 870 3.51 21.08 44.32
N ASP A 871 3.16 21.47 45.54
CA ASP A 871 3.97 22.28 46.47
C ASP A 871 4.87 21.42 47.37
N GLY A 872 4.76 20.09 47.29
CA GLY A 872 5.62 19.15 48.00
C GLY A 872 7.06 19.12 47.45
N PRO A 873 8.00 18.48 48.18
CA PRO A 873 9.39 18.36 47.77
C PRO A 873 9.51 17.85 46.34
N ARG A 874 10.27 18.59 45.50
CA ARG A 874 10.58 18.24 44.10
C ARG A 874 9.37 17.99 43.17
N GLY A 875 8.14 18.30 43.58
CA GLY A 875 6.93 18.12 42.76
C GLY A 875 6.09 16.90 43.11
N LEU A 876 6.28 16.34 44.31
CA LEU A 876 5.32 15.41 44.90
C LEU A 876 4.00 16.13 45.23
N VAL A 877 2.89 15.39 45.09
CA VAL A 877 1.56 15.92 45.36
C VAL A 877 1.29 16.06 46.87
N SER A 878 0.64 17.14 47.26
CA SER A 878 -0.06 17.32 48.53
C SER A 878 -1.58 17.38 48.28
N GLY A 879 -2.38 17.01 49.29
CA GLY A 879 -3.84 17.01 49.20
C GLY A 879 -4.46 15.87 48.39
N ALA A 880 -3.64 14.95 47.86
CA ALA A 880 -4.08 13.64 47.39
C ALA A 880 -4.45 12.71 48.56
N SER A 881 -5.27 11.69 48.27
CA SER A 881 -5.72 10.71 49.25
C SER A 881 -5.35 9.27 48.86
N ILE A 882 -5.13 8.44 49.87
CA ILE A 882 -4.91 7.00 49.75
C ILE A 882 -5.66 6.30 50.88
N ALA A 883 -6.33 5.19 50.58
CA ALA A 883 -7.14 4.47 51.56
C ALA A 883 -7.01 2.96 51.42
N ILE A 884 -7.30 2.25 52.50
CA ILE A 884 -7.60 0.83 52.45
C ILE A 884 -9.12 0.71 52.29
N LEU A 885 -9.50 0.10 51.18
CA LEU A 885 -10.88 -0.20 50.83
C LEU A 885 -11.12 -1.70 51.02
N MET A 886 -12.38 -2.05 51.27
CA MET A 886 -12.82 -3.43 51.35
C MET A 886 -14.07 -3.64 50.50
N THR A 887 -14.02 -4.68 49.67
CA THR A 887 -15.20 -5.29 49.07
C THR A 887 -15.58 -6.52 49.87
N SER A 888 -16.87 -6.66 50.22
CA SER A 888 -17.38 -7.81 50.97
C SER A 888 -17.49 -9.06 50.12
N ASP A 889 -17.65 -8.91 48.81
CA ASP A 889 -17.59 -10.00 47.84
C ASP A 889 -16.92 -9.49 46.56
N LEU A 890 -15.77 -10.06 46.23
CA LEU A 890 -15.06 -9.74 45.00
C LEU A 890 -15.92 -10.02 43.74
N ASN A 891 -16.88 -10.94 43.82
CA ASN A 891 -17.77 -11.29 42.70
C ASN A 891 -19.00 -10.39 42.58
N ASP A 892 -19.31 -9.58 43.60
CA ASP A 892 -20.47 -8.69 43.59
C ASP A 892 -20.08 -7.28 43.16
N ALA A 893 -20.11 -7.06 41.85
CA ALA A 893 -19.84 -5.76 41.24
C ALA A 893 -20.96 -4.71 41.48
N GLU A 894 -22.01 -5.01 42.25
CA GLU A 894 -23.08 -4.07 42.59
C GLU A 894 -22.93 -3.43 43.98
N THR A 895 -22.05 -3.98 44.82
CA THR A 895 -21.75 -3.47 46.17
C THR A 895 -20.54 -2.53 46.14
N PRO A 896 -20.70 -1.23 46.45
CA PRO A 896 -19.59 -0.29 46.42
C PRO A 896 -18.56 -0.61 47.54
N PRO A 897 -17.27 -0.30 47.32
CA PRO A 897 -16.26 -0.53 48.33
C PRO A 897 -16.49 0.34 49.59
N THR A 898 -16.23 -0.26 50.75
CA THR A 898 -16.22 0.44 52.04
C THR A 898 -14.80 0.91 52.37
N CYS A 899 -14.69 2.05 53.03
CA CYS A 899 -13.43 2.64 53.49
C CYS A 899 -13.15 2.20 54.92
N LEU A 900 -11.92 1.75 55.17
CA LEU A 900 -11.47 1.29 56.48
C LEU A 900 -10.53 2.28 57.16
N LEU A 901 -9.59 2.81 56.37
CA LEU A 901 -8.65 3.84 56.79
C LEU A 901 -8.27 4.68 55.57
N GLN A 902 -8.21 6.01 55.73
CA GLN A 902 -7.76 6.93 54.69
C GLN A 902 -6.73 7.93 55.25
N LEU A 903 -5.66 8.16 54.48
CA LEU A 903 -4.69 9.22 54.73
C LEU A 903 -4.95 10.43 53.82
N PRO A 904 -4.64 11.67 54.28
CA PRO A 904 -4.11 12.00 55.62
C PRO A 904 -5.16 11.84 56.73
N LEU A 905 -4.69 11.50 57.94
CA LEU A 905 -5.58 11.36 59.10
C LEU A 905 -6.12 12.73 59.55
N PRO A 906 -7.39 12.81 59.97
CA PRO A 906 -7.97 14.04 60.48
C PRO A 906 -7.42 14.37 61.89
N PRO A 907 -7.40 15.67 62.28
CA PRO A 907 -6.87 16.09 63.59
C PRO A 907 -7.65 15.53 64.79
N ASP A 908 -8.93 15.20 64.59
CA ASP A 908 -9.88 14.77 65.61
C ASP A 908 -9.70 13.30 66.05
N GLY A 909 -8.75 12.56 65.48
CA GLY A 909 -8.50 11.17 65.83
C GLY A 909 -9.22 10.15 64.95
N GLY A 910 -10.08 10.58 64.02
CA GLY A 910 -10.84 9.68 63.14
C GLY A 910 -9.98 8.87 62.16
N ASN A 911 -10.59 7.88 61.51
CA ASN A 911 -9.95 7.02 60.50
C ASN A 911 -9.83 7.66 59.10
N GLY A 912 -10.18 8.94 58.97
CA GLY A 912 -10.12 9.70 57.71
C GLY A 912 -11.12 9.30 56.64
N CYS A 913 -11.90 8.23 56.86
CA CYS A 913 -12.91 7.79 55.89
C CYS A 913 -14.07 8.79 55.83
N PRO A 914 -14.59 9.10 54.63
CA PRO A 914 -15.76 9.95 54.52
C PRO A 914 -16.97 9.37 55.28
N PRO A 915 -17.85 10.21 55.84
CA PRO A 915 -19.07 9.74 56.50
C PRO A 915 -19.91 8.83 55.60
N GLY A 916 -20.44 7.75 56.18
CA GLY A 916 -21.27 6.77 55.46
C GLY A 916 -20.51 5.80 54.54
N THR A 917 -19.17 5.79 54.57
CA THR A 917 -18.35 4.76 53.87
C THR A 917 -17.66 3.77 54.77
N GLY A 918 -17.76 3.91 56.10
CA GLY A 918 -17.13 2.96 57.03
C GLY A 918 -17.63 1.53 56.84
N SER A 919 -16.78 0.55 57.14
CA SER A 919 -17.20 -0.85 57.26
C SER A 919 -17.81 -1.14 58.65
N GLU A 920 -18.80 -2.02 58.72
CA GLU A 920 -19.35 -2.55 59.99
C GLU A 920 -18.62 -3.83 60.46
N THR A 921 -17.67 -4.34 59.67
CA THR A 921 -17.00 -5.61 59.94
C THR A 921 -15.80 -5.48 60.88
N GLU A 922 -15.19 -4.30 60.94
CA GLU A 922 -14.00 -4.03 61.74
C GLU A 922 -13.91 -2.55 62.14
N THR A 923 -13.14 -2.28 63.19
CA THR A 923 -12.92 -0.93 63.71
C THR A 923 -11.44 -0.59 63.70
N TRP A 924 -11.12 0.69 63.61
CA TRP A 924 -9.75 1.19 63.66
C TRP A 924 -9.60 2.20 64.80
N VAL A 925 -8.51 2.06 65.55
CA VAL A 925 -8.11 2.98 66.61
C VAL A 925 -6.71 3.48 66.29
N ARG A 926 -6.48 4.79 66.43
CA ARG A 926 -5.18 5.40 66.16
C ARG A 926 -4.07 4.70 66.99
N PRO A 927 -3.02 4.16 66.33
CA PRO A 927 -1.84 3.68 67.03
C PRO A 927 -1.23 4.79 67.89
N GLY A 928 -0.76 4.42 69.09
CA GLY A 928 -0.17 5.35 70.06
C GLY A 928 1.32 5.54 69.87
#